data_AF-A0A7C7EC51-F1
#
_entry.id   AF-A0A7C7EC51-F1
#
_cell.length_a   1.000
_cell.length_b   1.000
_cell.length_c   1.000
_cell.angle_alpha   90.00
_cell.angle_beta   90.00
_cell.angle_gamma   90.00
#
_symmetry.space_group_name_H-M   'P 1'
#
loop_
_entity.id
_entity.type
_entity.pdbx_description
1 polymer ?
#
loop_
_entity_poly.entity_id
_entity_poly.type
_entity_poly.pdbx_seq_one_letter_code
_entity_poly.pdbx_strand_id
1 'polypeptide(L)'
;MIALFLDESGNFEVNNKPIESLSGQKPADVVGGILCYGLRNENDLKNLNNRVKQEFINVCGDNYFENIHGKSRVGKYQTVMLDRLFSGESRLQGIIPFYIEKGVLDKKINSNITDDNTACMLYINMLNRVLSGILLYNPDLNINKSNEKVYIFLPTRRPPIHKLDNATINSYRSLSAFVPEDIDDRFRIPSSTSVLINLNNELSSMDYLCNRIDFSIQEHTIDYSKSDFPYNELYQIADFVCNNAYFKVQKLEKEYVLAYDNINECYRRLYRNYMEKNLYGYLMELYYYNINFCQNRYKKLYDKHIAKLDEGAIIISNNIRQCMTKLDIVIAEKSYERKCLKFVLDYLEQHIEALPAKDNLIRQQFYYLKMSVYNHLGDFKGNLMTYKKLDEVSKQINSLESIDLRLRARKLYAVTCSNSFQFRDALSAIDDTIAIHEELQSLVKNIGEMLFDEALDSSFSDVEMGKLYSSKGQYLSFLNNEEAYECFYSAIDYMGLDTANRLQTISYLMHHLAMSNRHISQKDRELMIEYFGCGNFSGSMQRFIELDSAQLMIPPESFRLFAFLKLYLMRFRNELDMDLLDKFTKKILNLEIKRMEHPWELILFNLGKFYFKEIDLSRTLMKAACSICNNAENDLTMELIGKMIMVNCEANDKSIKSFCDFLQSDKATDYIRTYFEISKLMDTSLTTEEKINLINSKFTYMYC
;
A
#
# COMPACT_ATOMS: atom_id res chain seq x y z
N MET A 1 -14.38 30.36 -24.44
CA MET A 1 -12.98 30.73 -24.77
C MET A 1 -12.20 30.93 -23.47
N ILE A 2 -10.95 30.45 -23.42
CA ILE A 2 -10.03 30.66 -22.29
C ILE A 2 -8.75 31.32 -22.82
N ALA A 3 -8.21 32.30 -22.09
CA ALA A 3 -6.94 32.93 -22.42
C ALA A 3 -5.95 32.80 -21.26
N LEU A 4 -4.75 32.29 -21.53
CA LEU A 4 -3.67 32.12 -20.56
C LEU A 4 -2.54 33.09 -20.88
N PHE A 5 -2.20 33.97 -19.94
CA PHE A 5 -1.01 34.81 -20.01
C PHE A 5 0.01 34.23 -19.04
N LEU A 6 1.08 33.66 -19.57
CA LEU A 6 2.14 33.01 -18.80
C LEU A 6 3.32 33.95 -18.66
N ASP A 7 4.11 33.81 -17.60
CA ASP A 7 5.38 34.50 -17.46
C ASP A 7 6.34 33.66 -16.60
N GLU A 8 7.65 33.89 -16.73
CA GLU A 8 8.66 33.19 -15.93
C GLU A 8 9.36 34.14 -14.97
N SER A 9 9.61 33.68 -13.74
CA SER A 9 10.40 34.45 -12.80
C SER A 9 11.85 34.37 -13.25
N GLY A 10 12.28 35.35 -14.02
CA GLY A 10 13.67 35.44 -14.43
C GLY A 10 14.58 35.73 -13.24
N ASN A 11 15.71 35.03 -13.16
CA ASN A 11 16.93 35.60 -12.53
C ASN A 11 17.31 36.98 -13.12
N PHE A 12 16.63 37.42 -14.19
CA PHE A 12 16.84 38.67 -14.92
C PHE A 12 16.46 39.95 -14.17
N GLU A 13 15.65 39.89 -13.12
CA GLU A 13 15.22 41.10 -12.37
C GLU A 13 15.91 41.27 -11.01
N VAL A 14 16.73 40.30 -10.59
CA VAL A 14 17.55 40.41 -9.38
C VAL A 14 18.77 41.28 -9.69
N ASN A 15 18.57 42.60 -9.66
CA ASN A 15 19.63 43.59 -9.76
C ASN A 15 20.69 43.36 -8.66
N ASN A 16 21.79 42.67 -9.00
CA ASN A 16 23.12 42.76 -8.37
C ASN A 16 23.22 42.79 -6.82
N LYS A 17 22.24 42.27 -6.09
CA LYS A 17 22.35 42.06 -4.65
C LYS A 17 22.03 40.61 -4.34
N PRO A 18 22.94 39.88 -3.66
CA PRO A 18 22.59 38.59 -3.09
C PRO A 18 21.49 38.86 -2.08
N ILE A 19 20.26 38.47 -2.42
CA ILE A 19 19.16 38.47 -1.47
C ILE A 19 19.46 37.26 -0.57
N GLU A 20 19.91 37.52 0.65
CA GLU A 20 19.88 36.54 1.72
C GLU A 20 18.42 36.10 1.87
N SER A 21 18.08 34.93 1.33
CA SER A 21 16.83 34.29 1.70
C SER A 21 16.90 34.04 3.21
N LEU A 22 15.84 34.39 3.94
CA LEU A 22 15.70 34.16 5.39
C LEU A 22 15.90 32.68 5.79
N SER A 23 16.05 31.76 4.83
CA SER A 23 16.24 30.32 5.00
C SER A 23 17.49 29.73 4.31
N GLY A 24 18.36 30.54 3.70
CA GLY A 24 19.58 30.04 3.03
C GLY A 24 19.33 29.11 1.81
N GLN A 25 18.10 28.99 1.33
CA GLN A 25 17.75 28.21 0.15
C GLN A 25 17.94 29.04 -1.12
N LYS A 26 18.45 28.40 -2.19
CA LYS A 26 18.48 28.98 -3.54
C LYS A 26 17.05 29.35 -3.99
N PRO A 27 16.89 30.39 -4.83
CA PRO A 27 15.62 30.68 -5.47
C PRO A 27 15.09 29.43 -6.18
N ALA A 28 13.83 29.06 -5.95
CA ALA A 28 13.15 28.06 -6.76
C ALA A 28 12.76 28.71 -8.10
N ASP A 29 12.93 28.00 -9.21
CA ASP A 29 12.41 28.44 -10.50
C ASP A 29 10.87 28.42 -10.43
N VAL A 30 10.25 29.61 -10.54
CA VAL A 30 8.79 29.78 -10.49
C VAL A 30 8.28 30.22 -11.86
N VAL A 31 7.19 29.58 -12.30
CA VAL A 31 6.43 30.04 -13.46
C VAL A 31 5.04 30.42 -12.98
N GLY A 32 4.55 31.56 -13.41
CA GLY A 32 3.29 32.11 -12.95
C GLY A 32 2.60 32.91 -14.03
N GLY A 33 1.37 33.30 -13.79
CA GLY A 33 0.61 34.03 -14.79
C GLY A 33 -0.83 34.21 -14.39
N ILE A 34 -1.66 34.53 -15.38
CA ILE A 34 -3.10 34.67 -15.20
C ILE A 34 -3.89 33.85 -16.21
N LEU A 35 -4.94 33.21 -15.69
CA LEU A 35 -5.98 32.53 -16.45
C LEU A 35 -7.18 33.47 -16.55
N CYS A 36 -7.54 33.82 -17.77
CA CYS A 36 -8.74 34.59 -18.08
C CYS A 36 -9.85 33.65 -18.58
N TYR A 37 -11.00 33.66 -17.92
CA TYR A 37 -12.12 32.75 -18.18
C TYR A 37 -13.45 33.49 -18.36
N GLY A 38 -14.47 32.79 -18.86
CA GLY A 38 -15.80 33.38 -19.13
C GLY A 38 -15.86 34.23 -20.41
N LEU A 39 -14.90 34.07 -21.31
CA LEU A 39 -14.80 34.82 -22.56
C LEU A 39 -15.59 34.10 -23.66
N ARG A 40 -16.38 34.83 -24.46
CA ARG A 40 -17.09 34.29 -25.63
C ARG A 40 -16.31 34.54 -26.92
N ASN A 41 -15.52 35.60 -26.98
CA ASN A 41 -14.73 35.99 -28.16
C ASN A 41 -13.55 36.92 -27.78
N GLU A 42 -12.74 37.32 -28.77
CA GLU A 42 -11.61 38.24 -28.57
C GLU A 42 -12.02 39.65 -28.09
N ASN A 43 -13.23 40.12 -28.40
CA ASN A 43 -13.69 41.41 -27.88
C ASN A 43 -13.89 41.37 -26.37
N ASP A 44 -14.33 40.25 -25.80
CA ASP A 44 -14.42 40.09 -24.34
C ASP A 44 -13.03 40.16 -23.70
N LEU A 45 -12.00 39.64 -24.37
CA LEU A 45 -10.61 39.72 -23.91
C LEU A 45 -10.09 41.17 -23.97
N LYS A 46 -10.39 41.92 -25.04
CA LYS A 46 -10.07 43.35 -25.13
C LYS A 46 -10.78 44.16 -24.05
N ASN A 47 -12.06 43.87 -23.80
CA ASN A 47 -12.84 44.51 -22.74
C ASN A 47 -12.27 44.18 -21.35
N LEU A 48 -11.81 42.96 -21.13
CA LEU A 48 -11.12 42.57 -19.89
C LEU A 48 -9.81 43.34 -19.72
N ASN A 49 -8.99 43.45 -20.77
CA ASN A 49 -7.76 44.25 -20.74
C ASN A 49 -8.03 45.73 -20.42
N ASN A 50 -9.07 46.32 -21.02
CA ASN A 50 -9.48 47.69 -20.72
C ASN A 50 -9.95 47.87 -19.27
N ARG A 51 -10.63 46.88 -18.69
CA ARG A 51 -10.98 46.89 -17.26
C ARG A 51 -9.74 46.88 -16.38
N VAL A 52 -8.74 46.07 -16.71
CA VAL A 52 -7.45 46.06 -16.01
C VAL A 52 -6.77 47.43 -16.11
N LYS A 53 -6.75 48.03 -17.29
CA LYS A 53 -6.21 49.39 -17.51
C LYS A 53 -6.88 50.42 -16.61
N GLN A 54 -8.21 50.39 -16.52
CA GLN A 54 -8.96 51.29 -15.63
C GLN A 54 -8.60 51.06 -14.16
N GLU A 55 -8.36 49.82 -13.75
CA GLU A 55 -7.88 49.53 -12.39
C GLU A 55 -6.46 50.04 -12.14
N PHE A 56 -5.54 49.94 -13.12
CA PHE A 56 -4.23 50.56 -12.99
C PHE A 56 -4.33 52.08 -12.84
N ILE A 57 -5.21 52.74 -13.60
CA ILE A 57 -5.49 54.18 -13.45
C ILE A 57 -6.07 54.47 -12.05
N ASN A 58 -7.01 53.66 -11.55
CA ASN A 58 -7.57 53.83 -10.22
C ASN A 58 -6.54 53.68 -9.09
N VAL A 59 -5.53 52.82 -9.27
CA VAL A 59 -4.48 52.59 -8.26
C VAL A 59 -3.35 53.62 -8.35
N CYS A 60 -2.98 54.05 -9.56
CA CYS A 60 -1.75 54.82 -9.82
C CYS A 60 -1.98 56.26 -10.29
N GLY A 61 -3.22 56.66 -10.55
CA GLY A 61 -3.58 57.92 -11.20
C GLY A 61 -3.25 57.95 -12.69
N ASP A 62 -3.35 59.14 -13.31
CA ASP A 62 -3.16 59.33 -14.76
C ASP A 62 -1.74 58.95 -15.24
N ASN A 63 -0.75 58.98 -14.35
CA ASN A 63 0.62 58.54 -14.62
C ASN A 63 0.82 57.02 -14.46
N TYR A 64 -0.26 56.21 -14.52
CA TYR A 64 -0.16 54.76 -14.31
C TYR A 64 0.90 54.12 -15.22
N PHE A 65 1.01 54.57 -16.47
CA PHE A 65 1.92 53.96 -17.43
C PHE A 65 3.37 54.03 -16.96
N GLU A 66 3.82 55.18 -16.43
CA GLU A 66 5.18 55.32 -15.91
C GLU A 66 5.39 54.52 -14.61
N ASN A 67 4.37 54.48 -13.76
CA ASN A 67 4.39 53.80 -12.46
C ASN A 67 4.34 52.27 -12.54
N ILE A 68 3.73 51.73 -13.61
CA ILE A 68 3.45 50.30 -13.81
C ILE A 68 4.37 49.72 -14.90
N HIS A 69 4.49 50.39 -16.04
CA HIS A 69 5.21 49.90 -17.21
C HIS A 69 6.58 50.57 -17.42
N GLY A 70 6.74 51.82 -16.97
CA GLY A 70 7.94 52.66 -17.18
C GLY A 70 9.19 52.22 -16.41
N LYS A 71 10.30 52.94 -16.60
CA LYS A 71 11.58 52.66 -15.90
C LYS A 71 11.53 52.92 -14.39
N SER A 72 10.54 53.70 -13.94
CA SER A 72 10.33 54.14 -12.56
C SER A 72 9.28 53.29 -11.83
N ARG A 73 9.21 51.97 -12.10
CA ARG A 73 8.18 51.09 -11.53
C ARG A 73 8.16 51.18 -10.00
N VAL A 74 6.97 51.32 -9.43
CA VAL A 74 6.79 51.45 -7.98
C VAL A 74 6.12 50.19 -7.42
N GLY A 75 6.89 49.37 -6.69
CA GLY A 75 6.42 48.08 -6.16
C GLY A 75 5.19 48.14 -5.24
N LYS A 76 4.93 49.30 -4.60
CA LYS A 76 3.71 49.52 -3.79
C LYS A 76 2.43 49.36 -4.61
N TYR A 77 2.37 49.91 -5.84
CA TYR A 77 1.18 49.82 -6.68
C TYR A 77 0.96 48.40 -7.21
N GLN A 78 2.04 47.70 -7.54
CA GLN A 78 2.00 46.28 -7.92
C GLN A 78 1.40 45.42 -6.80
N THR A 79 1.82 45.70 -5.56
CA THR A 79 1.33 45.01 -4.36
C THR A 79 -0.18 45.20 -4.19
N VAL A 80 -0.68 46.43 -4.35
CA VAL A 80 -2.11 46.74 -4.27
C VAL A 80 -2.90 46.03 -5.37
N MET A 81 -2.41 46.05 -6.62
CA MET A 81 -3.04 45.36 -7.74
C MET A 81 -3.14 43.85 -7.49
N LEU A 82 -2.09 43.24 -6.96
CA LEU A 82 -2.11 41.83 -6.60
C LEU A 82 -3.09 41.55 -5.46
N ASP A 83 -3.11 42.39 -4.41
CA ASP A 83 -4.03 42.19 -3.30
C ASP A 83 -5.49 42.25 -3.76
N ARG A 84 -5.83 43.19 -4.68
CA ARG A 84 -7.15 43.29 -5.32
C ARG A 84 -7.49 42.07 -6.19
N LEU A 85 -6.52 41.59 -6.95
CA LEU A 85 -6.65 40.38 -7.77
C LEU A 85 -6.90 39.14 -6.90
N PHE A 86 -6.14 39.00 -5.81
CA PHE A 86 -6.25 37.87 -4.89
C PHE A 86 -7.43 37.96 -3.92
N SER A 87 -8.04 39.13 -3.71
CA SER A 87 -9.27 39.30 -2.92
C SER A 87 -10.54 39.05 -3.73
N GLY A 88 -10.43 38.86 -5.05
CA GLY A 88 -11.57 38.59 -5.92
C GLY A 88 -12.48 39.82 -6.14
N GLU A 89 -11.89 41.02 -6.24
CA GLU A 89 -12.68 42.23 -6.52
C GLU A 89 -13.50 42.10 -7.81
N SER A 90 -14.75 42.58 -7.77
CA SER A 90 -15.75 42.41 -8.84
C SER A 90 -15.31 42.94 -10.21
N ARG A 91 -14.40 43.92 -10.26
CA ARG A 91 -13.90 44.51 -11.52
C ARG A 91 -12.86 43.65 -12.23
N LEU A 92 -12.13 42.81 -11.50
CA LEU A 92 -11.17 41.83 -12.01
C LEU A 92 -11.76 40.41 -12.10
N GLN A 93 -13.08 40.29 -11.92
CA GLN A 93 -13.81 39.04 -12.08
C GLN A 93 -13.59 38.48 -13.49
N GLY A 94 -13.19 37.21 -13.56
CA GLY A 94 -12.76 36.55 -14.78
C GLY A 94 -11.24 36.36 -14.92
N ILE A 95 -10.43 36.88 -13.98
CA ILE A 95 -8.96 36.65 -13.93
C ILE A 95 -8.60 35.81 -12.70
N ILE A 96 -7.86 34.72 -12.92
CA ILE A 96 -7.36 33.82 -11.88
C ILE A 96 -5.82 33.85 -11.92
N PRO A 97 -5.14 34.41 -10.91
CA PRO A 97 -3.69 34.29 -10.80
C PRO A 97 -3.30 32.85 -10.47
N PHE A 98 -2.24 32.33 -11.07
CA PHE A 98 -1.68 31.04 -10.72
C PHE A 98 -0.15 31.08 -10.75
N TYR A 99 0.47 30.15 -10.04
CA TYR A 99 1.90 29.86 -10.19
C TYR A 99 2.20 28.39 -9.88
N ILE A 100 3.30 27.91 -10.43
CA ILE A 100 3.85 26.57 -10.23
C ILE A 100 5.15 26.69 -9.45
N GLU A 101 5.27 25.88 -8.40
CA GLU A 101 6.48 25.73 -7.60
C GLU A 101 7.02 24.30 -7.76
N LYS A 102 8.33 24.17 -8.01
CA LYS A 102 9.01 22.86 -8.06
C LYS A 102 9.21 22.33 -6.64
N GLY A 103 8.58 21.19 -6.33
CA GLY A 103 8.70 20.48 -5.05
C GLY A 103 9.79 19.40 -5.07
N VAL A 104 9.65 18.37 -4.23
CA VAL A 104 10.61 17.27 -4.11
C VAL A 104 10.15 16.08 -4.95
N LEU A 105 10.75 15.91 -6.13
CA LEU A 105 10.44 14.77 -7.01
C LEU A 105 11.32 13.57 -6.66
N ASP A 106 10.70 12.39 -6.56
CA ASP A 106 11.44 11.16 -6.30
C ASP A 106 12.05 10.60 -7.61
N LYS A 107 13.30 10.11 -7.55
CA LYS A 107 14.10 9.72 -8.74
C LYS A 107 13.49 8.58 -9.58
N LYS A 108 12.51 7.86 -9.04
CA LYS A 108 11.83 6.71 -9.68
C LYS A 108 10.62 7.11 -10.52
N ILE A 109 10.18 8.35 -10.46
CA ILE A 109 9.17 8.85 -11.38
C ILE A 109 9.90 9.13 -12.68
N ASN A 110 9.77 8.21 -13.65
CA ASN A 110 10.03 8.50 -15.06
C ASN A 110 9.02 9.59 -15.47
N SER A 111 9.29 10.84 -15.10
CA SER A 111 8.84 11.91 -15.95
C SER A 111 9.52 11.65 -17.30
N ASN A 112 8.83 11.89 -18.41
CA ASN A 112 9.47 11.91 -19.73
C ASN A 112 10.48 13.09 -19.85
N ILE A 113 10.93 13.64 -18.72
CA ILE A 113 11.77 14.80 -18.54
C ILE A 113 13.15 14.32 -18.11
N THR A 114 13.77 13.53 -18.99
CA THR A 114 15.20 13.24 -18.91
C THR A 114 16.05 14.38 -19.47
N ASP A 115 15.45 15.49 -19.93
CA ASP A 115 16.18 16.68 -20.37
C ASP A 115 15.44 17.99 -20.00
N ASP A 116 15.50 18.33 -18.70
CA ASP A 116 15.20 19.67 -18.16
C ASP A 116 16.16 20.76 -18.71
N ASN A 117 17.14 20.39 -19.53
CA ASN A 117 18.22 21.26 -20.01
C ASN A 117 17.82 22.20 -21.16
N THR A 118 16.58 22.12 -21.67
CA THR A 118 16.11 22.95 -22.80
C THR A 118 14.92 23.81 -22.39
N ALA A 119 15.09 25.14 -22.35
CA ALA A 119 14.03 26.10 -22.00
C ALA A 119 12.72 25.87 -22.78
N CYS A 120 12.80 25.52 -24.06
CA CYS A 120 11.62 25.23 -24.89
C CYS A 120 10.82 24.01 -24.38
N MET A 121 11.48 22.94 -23.93
CA MET A 121 10.82 21.76 -23.38
C MET A 121 10.24 22.03 -21.98
N LEU A 122 10.91 22.88 -21.19
CA LEU A 122 10.43 23.35 -19.90
C LEU A 122 9.09 24.09 -20.04
N TYR A 123 8.99 25.06 -20.95
CA TYR A 123 7.74 25.79 -21.23
C TYR A 123 6.61 24.88 -21.71
N ILE A 124 6.89 23.90 -22.57
CA ILE A 124 5.89 22.95 -23.08
C ILE A 124 5.39 22.05 -21.96
N ASN A 125 6.31 21.50 -21.16
CA ASN A 125 5.99 20.66 -20.02
C ASN A 125 5.19 21.45 -18.98
N MET A 126 5.58 22.68 -18.69
CA MET A 126 4.87 23.57 -17.75
C MET A 126 3.51 23.98 -18.26
N LEU A 127 3.38 24.33 -19.54
CA LEU A 127 2.11 24.65 -20.19
C LEU A 127 1.15 23.46 -20.13
N ASN A 128 1.64 22.26 -20.45
CA ASN A 128 0.89 21.04 -20.24
C ASN A 128 0.45 20.91 -18.78
N ARG A 129 1.33 21.13 -17.80
CA ARG A 129 1.01 21.00 -16.38
C ARG A 129 0.02 22.04 -15.85
N VAL A 130 0.09 23.28 -16.31
CA VAL A 130 -0.91 24.33 -16.02
C VAL A 130 -2.24 23.93 -16.60
N LEU A 131 -2.30 23.56 -17.88
CA LEU A 131 -3.53 23.20 -18.58
C LEU A 131 -4.17 21.94 -18.00
N SER A 132 -3.40 20.86 -17.92
CA SER A 132 -3.84 19.62 -17.31
C SER A 132 -4.23 19.83 -15.86
N GLY A 133 -3.53 20.68 -15.09
CA GLY A 133 -3.92 21.08 -13.75
C GLY A 133 -5.27 21.80 -13.73
N ILE A 134 -5.43 22.89 -14.47
CA ILE A 134 -6.68 23.66 -14.54
C ILE A 134 -7.87 22.75 -14.83
N LEU A 135 -7.72 21.83 -15.79
CA LEU A 135 -8.75 20.88 -16.18
C LEU A 135 -8.99 19.81 -15.11
N LEU A 136 -7.93 19.30 -14.48
CA LEU A 136 -7.97 18.30 -13.40
C LEU A 136 -8.64 18.85 -12.13
N TYR A 137 -8.42 20.12 -11.83
CA TYR A 137 -8.95 20.77 -10.61
C TYR A 137 -10.29 21.47 -10.84
N ASN A 138 -10.71 21.66 -12.10
CA ASN A 138 -11.97 22.29 -12.49
C ASN A 138 -12.63 21.54 -13.67
N PRO A 139 -13.09 20.30 -13.44
CA PRO A 139 -13.65 19.45 -14.51
C PRO A 139 -14.93 20.01 -15.15
N ASP A 140 -15.61 20.94 -14.49
CA ASP A 140 -16.79 21.64 -15.02
C ASP A 140 -16.46 22.67 -16.12
N LEU A 141 -15.18 23.01 -16.33
CA LEU A 141 -14.71 23.80 -17.47
C LEU A 141 -14.83 22.96 -18.75
N ASN A 142 -16.06 22.80 -19.24
CA ASN A 142 -16.41 21.95 -20.37
C ASN A 142 -16.09 22.66 -21.71
N ILE A 143 -14.80 22.80 -22.03
CA ILE A 143 -14.28 23.59 -23.17
C ILE A 143 -14.78 23.07 -24.55
N ASN A 144 -15.34 21.86 -24.63
CA ASN A 144 -15.61 21.19 -25.90
C ASN A 144 -17.09 21.06 -26.31
N LYS A 145 -18.02 21.73 -25.63
CA LYS A 145 -19.43 21.79 -26.09
C LYS A 145 -19.73 22.94 -27.06
N SER A 146 -18.75 23.80 -27.30
CA SER A 146 -18.78 24.89 -28.29
C SER A 146 -17.43 24.90 -28.97
N ASN A 147 -17.29 25.44 -30.19
CA ASN A 147 -16.01 25.56 -30.92
C ASN A 147 -14.99 26.48 -30.20
N GLU A 148 -14.74 26.28 -28.90
CA GLU A 148 -13.93 27.11 -28.04
C GLU A 148 -12.47 26.70 -28.13
N LYS A 149 -11.61 27.69 -28.32
CA LYS A 149 -10.17 27.51 -28.33
C LYS A 149 -9.57 28.00 -27.01
N VAL A 150 -8.51 27.34 -26.56
CA VAL A 150 -7.63 27.84 -25.51
C VAL A 150 -6.52 28.65 -26.16
N TYR A 151 -6.52 29.95 -25.89
CA TYR A 151 -5.49 30.88 -26.35
C TYR A 151 -4.38 30.96 -25.31
N ILE A 152 -3.15 30.72 -25.74
CA ILE A 152 -1.98 30.74 -24.87
C ILE A 152 -1.08 31.86 -25.35
N PHE A 153 -0.97 32.90 -24.53
CA PHE A 153 -0.22 34.11 -24.76
C PHE A 153 1.13 33.98 -24.03
N LEU A 154 2.19 33.85 -24.81
CA LEU A 154 3.56 33.74 -24.29
C LEU A 154 4.29 35.08 -24.50
N PRO A 155 4.66 35.79 -23.42
CA PRO A 155 5.67 36.83 -23.48
C PRO A 155 6.97 36.22 -23.96
N THR A 156 7.57 36.80 -24.98
CA THR A 156 9.02 36.70 -25.11
C THR A 156 9.64 37.89 -24.39
N ARG A 157 9.98 37.68 -23.11
CA ARG A 157 10.90 38.58 -22.42
C ARG A 157 12.27 38.36 -23.04
N ARG A 158 12.70 39.32 -23.84
CA ARG A 158 13.94 39.19 -24.59
C ARG A 158 15.06 39.91 -23.83
N PRO A 159 15.93 39.20 -23.08
CA PRO A 159 17.11 39.82 -22.50
C PRO A 159 18.00 40.29 -23.65
N PRO A 160 18.44 41.56 -23.65
CA PRO A 160 19.35 42.00 -24.69
C PRO A 160 20.71 41.29 -24.47
N ILE A 161 21.29 40.76 -25.55
CA ILE A 161 22.49 39.88 -25.51
C ILE A 161 23.63 40.46 -24.66
N HIS A 162 23.78 41.79 -24.61
CA HIS A 162 24.80 42.48 -23.80
C HIS A 162 24.66 42.32 -22.27
N LYS A 163 23.53 41.79 -21.77
CA LYS A 163 23.30 41.51 -20.34
C LYS A 163 23.61 40.06 -19.93
N LEU A 164 23.99 39.21 -20.88
CA LEU A 164 24.21 37.78 -20.65
C LEU A 164 25.71 37.47 -20.71
N ASP A 165 26.16 36.52 -19.87
CA ASP A 165 27.54 36.02 -19.97
C ASP A 165 27.71 35.05 -21.16
N ASN A 166 28.96 34.84 -21.57
CA ASN A 166 29.28 34.00 -22.71
C ASN A 166 28.88 32.52 -22.52
N ALA A 167 28.84 32.02 -21.29
CA ALA A 167 28.43 30.65 -20.99
C ALA A 167 26.92 30.46 -21.24
N THR A 168 26.12 31.43 -20.81
CA THR A 168 24.68 31.50 -21.01
C THR A 168 24.31 31.68 -22.48
N ILE A 169 25.03 32.55 -23.20
CA ILE A 169 24.87 32.70 -24.65
C ILE A 169 25.16 31.38 -25.38
N ASN A 170 26.24 30.68 -25.03
CA ASN A 170 26.59 29.40 -25.65
C ASN A 170 25.61 28.28 -25.29
N SER A 171 25.10 28.26 -24.06
CA SER A 171 24.02 27.36 -23.66
C SER A 171 22.78 27.59 -24.54
N TYR A 172 22.30 28.82 -24.67
CA TYR A 172 21.14 29.10 -25.52
C TYR A 172 21.36 28.77 -27.00
N ARG A 173 22.57 28.98 -27.53
CA ARG A 173 22.94 28.58 -28.90
C ARG A 173 22.87 27.07 -29.11
N SER A 174 23.26 26.28 -28.11
CA SER A 174 23.19 24.81 -28.16
C SER A 174 21.75 24.27 -28.14
N LEU A 175 20.78 25.09 -27.72
CA LEU A 175 19.36 24.73 -27.60
C LEU A 175 18.53 25.10 -28.83
N SER A 176 19.18 25.40 -29.98
CA SER A 176 18.52 25.81 -31.23
C SER A 176 17.65 27.09 -31.12
N ALA A 177 17.85 27.90 -30.08
CA ALA A 177 17.24 29.22 -29.97
C ALA A 177 18.09 30.23 -30.76
N PHE A 178 17.94 30.30 -32.09
CA PHE A 178 18.71 31.25 -32.90
C PHE A 178 17.87 32.23 -33.74
N VAL A 179 18.47 33.41 -33.92
CA VAL A 179 17.96 34.71 -34.36
C VAL A 179 18.23 34.92 -35.86
N PRO A 180 17.26 35.40 -36.68
CA PRO A 180 17.56 35.94 -38.00
C PRO A 180 18.28 37.30 -37.88
N GLU A 181 19.30 37.51 -38.71
CA GLU A 181 20.32 38.56 -38.66
C GLU A 181 19.86 40.04 -38.75
N ASP A 182 18.59 40.38 -38.62
CA ASP A 182 18.14 41.77 -38.78
C ASP A 182 17.51 42.36 -37.49
N ILE A 183 18.30 43.24 -36.87
CA ILE A 183 17.91 44.42 -36.05
C ILE A 183 17.54 44.21 -34.57
N ASP A 184 17.43 43.00 -34.01
CA ASP A 184 17.17 42.86 -32.56
C ASP A 184 17.88 41.65 -31.91
N ASP A 185 18.97 41.91 -31.18
CA ASP A 185 19.81 41.00 -30.38
C ASP A 185 19.03 40.25 -29.27
N ARG A 186 18.17 39.29 -29.64
CA ARG A 186 17.19 38.69 -28.72
C ARG A 186 16.83 37.24 -29.05
N PHE A 187 16.77 36.36 -28.03
CA PHE A 187 16.42 34.93 -28.19
C PHE A 187 14.95 34.69 -28.55
N ARG A 188 14.68 33.66 -29.38
CA ARG A 188 13.33 33.24 -29.81
C ARG A 188 13.09 31.76 -29.48
N ILE A 189 11.94 31.45 -28.89
CA ILE A 189 11.46 30.07 -28.72
C ILE A 189 10.86 29.62 -30.06
N PRO A 190 11.28 28.51 -30.67
CA PRO A 190 10.67 28.04 -31.91
C PRO A 190 9.22 27.63 -31.66
N SER A 191 8.25 28.40 -32.16
CA SER A 191 6.84 28.02 -32.20
C SER A 191 6.59 27.00 -33.33
N SER A 192 7.37 25.92 -33.39
CA SER A 192 7.24 24.94 -34.46
C SER A 192 5.92 24.18 -34.33
N THR A 193 5.32 23.81 -35.46
CA THR A 193 4.13 22.94 -35.54
C THR A 193 4.30 21.67 -34.69
N SER A 194 5.52 21.17 -34.52
CA SER A 194 5.85 20.03 -33.66
C SER A 194 5.55 20.25 -32.18
N VAL A 195 5.70 21.48 -31.65
CA VAL A 195 5.38 21.81 -30.26
C VAL A 195 3.88 21.72 -30.00
N LEU A 196 3.09 22.32 -30.90
CA LEU A 196 1.64 22.26 -30.87
C LEU A 196 1.14 20.81 -31.00
N ILE A 197 1.74 20.04 -31.91
CA ILE A 197 1.43 18.62 -32.09
C ILE A 197 1.75 17.83 -30.82
N ASN A 198 2.90 18.06 -30.19
CA ASN A 198 3.30 17.34 -28.98
C ASN A 198 2.38 17.65 -27.79
N LEU A 199 2.11 18.94 -27.54
CA LEU A 199 1.18 19.35 -26.46
C LEU A 199 -0.22 18.81 -26.71
N ASN A 200 -0.71 18.90 -27.95
CA ASN A 200 -2.02 18.37 -28.31
C ASN A 200 -2.08 16.84 -28.17
N ASN A 201 -1.03 16.12 -28.60
CA ASN A 201 -0.95 14.66 -28.45
C ASN A 201 -0.90 14.25 -26.98
N GLU A 202 -0.13 14.96 -26.15
CA GLU A 202 0.02 14.65 -24.73
C GLU A 202 -1.25 14.96 -23.93
N LEU A 203 -1.96 16.06 -24.26
CA LEU A 203 -3.27 16.34 -23.65
C LEU A 203 -4.37 15.41 -24.22
N SER A 204 -4.27 15.00 -25.49
CA SER A 204 -5.19 14.03 -26.09
C SER A 204 -4.96 12.60 -25.60
N SER A 205 -3.78 12.28 -25.07
CA SER A 205 -3.47 10.98 -24.45
C SER A 205 -3.76 10.94 -22.94
N MET A 206 -4.27 12.04 -22.36
CA MET A 206 -4.76 12.02 -20.99
C MET A 206 -6.17 11.45 -20.96
N ASP A 207 -6.26 10.15 -20.70
CA ASP A 207 -7.52 9.38 -20.68
C ASP A 207 -8.60 9.94 -19.72
N TYR A 208 -8.23 10.82 -18.79
CA TYR A 208 -9.14 11.50 -17.87
C TYR A 208 -9.74 12.81 -18.41
N LEU A 209 -9.25 13.34 -19.55
CA LEU A 209 -9.85 14.47 -20.25
C LEU A 209 -10.89 13.93 -21.22
N CYS A 210 -12.17 14.12 -20.93
CA CYS A 210 -13.27 13.54 -21.72
C CYS A 210 -13.32 13.99 -23.19
N ASN A 211 -12.61 15.06 -23.58
CA ASN A 211 -12.72 15.68 -24.90
C ASN A 211 -11.38 16.26 -25.37
N ARG A 212 -11.11 16.21 -26.69
CA ARG A 212 -9.94 16.86 -27.34
C ARG A 212 -10.05 18.38 -27.26
N ILE A 213 -9.03 19.06 -26.74
CA ILE A 213 -9.02 20.52 -26.60
C ILE A 213 -8.22 21.14 -27.75
N ASP A 214 -8.78 22.15 -28.41
CA ASP A 214 -8.07 22.92 -29.44
C ASP A 214 -7.26 24.08 -28.82
N PHE A 215 -6.00 24.17 -29.22
CA PHE A 215 -5.04 25.19 -28.73
C PHE A 215 -4.64 26.18 -29.83
N SER A 216 -4.49 27.45 -29.45
CA SER A 216 -3.84 28.48 -30.26
C SER A 216 -2.76 29.15 -29.42
N ILE A 217 -1.50 28.87 -29.73
CA ILE A 217 -0.36 29.56 -29.11
C ILE A 217 -0.10 30.85 -29.90
N GLN A 218 -0.13 31.98 -29.21
CA GLN A 218 0.22 33.28 -29.74
C GLN A 218 1.51 33.76 -29.05
N GLU A 219 2.60 33.74 -29.80
CA GLU A 219 3.87 34.32 -29.38
C GLU A 219 3.82 35.84 -29.58
N HIS A 220 4.14 36.59 -28.54
CA HIS A 220 4.09 38.04 -28.54
C HIS A 220 5.40 38.60 -28.00
N THR A 221 6.04 39.48 -28.78
CA THR A 221 7.21 40.23 -28.29
C THR A 221 6.73 41.43 -27.52
N ILE A 222 6.91 41.38 -26.19
CA ILE A 222 6.41 42.44 -25.32
C ILE A 222 7.47 43.51 -25.19
N ASP A 223 7.07 44.74 -25.51
CA ASP A 223 7.81 45.94 -25.21
C ASP A 223 7.00 46.76 -24.21
N TYR A 224 7.27 46.54 -22.92
CA TYR A 224 6.59 47.27 -21.84
C TYR A 224 6.80 48.78 -21.92
N SER A 225 7.73 49.29 -22.74
CA SER A 225 7.92 50.73 -22.92
C SER A 225 6.90 51.39 -23.86
N LYS A 226 6.11 50.61 -24.60
CA LYS A 226 5.11 51.10 -25.57
C LYS A 226 3.69 50.96 -25.03
N SER A 227 2.88 52.01 -25.17
CA SER A 227 1.48 52.02 -24.73
C SER A 227 0.53 51.22 -25.63
N ASP A 228 0.89 51.05 -26.90
CA ASP A 228 -0.05 50.59 -27.94
C ASP A 228 0.03 49.08 -28.22
N PHE A 229 0.59 48.32 -27.28
CA PHE A 229 0.71 46.87 -27.43
C PHE A 229 -0.61 46.16 -27.06
N PRO A 230 -1.12 45.22 -27.90
CA PRO A 230 -2.33 44.47 -27.58
C PRO A 230 -2.18 43.69 -26.27
N TYR A 231 -3.15 43.82 -25.37
CA TYR A 231 -3.21 43.11 -24.09
C TYR A 231 -2.05 43.42 -23.11
N ASN A 232 -1.37 44.56 -23.27
CA ASN A 232 -0.22 44.96 -22.46
C ASN A 232 -0.49 44.90 -20.95
N GLU A 233 -1.69 45.33 -20.55
CA GLU A 233 -2.08 45.36 -19.15
C GLU A 233 -2.27 43.95 -18.55
N LEU A 234 -2.78 42.99 -19.33
CA LEU A 234 -2.89 41.58 -18.90
C LEU A 234 -1.52 40.92 -18.77
N TYR A 235 -0.60 41.18 -19.70
CA TYR A 235 0.78 40.71 -19.59
C TYR A 235 1.49 41.29 -18.37
N GLN A 236 1.25 42.55 -18.05
CA GLN A 236 1.83 43.19 -16.88
C GLN A 236 1.28 42.63 -15.57
N ILE A 237 0.01 42.21 -15.52
CA ILE A 237 -0.49 41.46 -14.37
C ILE A 237 0.17 40.07 -14.28
N ALA A 238 0.32 39.35 -15.40
CA ALA A 238 1.00 38.05 -15.42
C ALA A 238 2.44 38.15 -14.88
N ASP A 239 3.17 39.18 -15.31
CA ASP A 239 4.47 39.59 -14.77
C ASP A 239 4.42 39.74 -13.25
N PHE A 240 3.50 40.59 -12.75
CA PHE A 240 3.37 40.83 -11.32
C PHE A 240 3.08 39.57 -10.53
N VAL A 241 2.19 38.71 -11.02
CA VAL A 241 1.85 37.44 -10.36
C VAL A 241 3.08 36.55 -10.30
N CYS A 242 3.80 36.38 -11.40
CA CYS A 242 4.98 35.52 -11.45
C CYS A 242 6.09 36.02 -10.51
N ASN A 243 6.43 37.31 -10.59
CA ASN A 243 7.49 37.92 -9.80
C ASN A 243 7.16 38.05 -8.30
N ASN A 244 5.89 38.25 -7.93
CA ASN A 244 5.50 38.44 -6.52
C ASN A 244 4.95 37.18 -5.84
N ALA A 245 4.46 36.19 -6.59
CA ALA A 245 4.16 34.86 -6.04
C ALA A 245 5.41 34.31 -5.33
N TYR A 246 6.60 34.47 -5.94
CA TYR A 246 7.89 34.16 -5.32
C TYR A 246 8.07 34.72 -3.88
N PHE A 247 7.54 35.92 -3.58
CA PHE A 247 7.74 36.60 -2.29
C PHE A 247 6.57 36.44 -1.28
N LYS A 248 5.32 36.37 -1.74
CA LYS A 248 4.13 36.34 -0.85
C LYS A 248 3.60 34.94 -0.54
N VAL A 249 4.03 33.92 -1.29
CA VAL A 249 3.51 32.54 -1.18
C VAL A 249 3.80 31.87 0.15
N GLN A 250 4.85 32.28 0.87
CA GLN A 250 5.09 31.78 2.23
C GLN A 250 3.97 32.14 3.22
N LYS A 251 3.06 33.07 2.88
CA LYS A 251 1.98 33.53 3.78
C LYS A 251 0.56 33.29 3.29
N LEU A 252 0.36 32.84 2.04
CA LEU A 252 -0.97 32.72 1.44
C LEU A 252 -1.26 31.27 1.06
N GLU A 253 -1.89 30.52 1.97
CA GLU A 253 -2.59 29.25 1.66
C GLU A 253 -3.82 29.53 0.76
N LYS A 254 -3.62 29.82 -0.53
CA LYS A 254 -4.71 30.07 -1.49
C LYS A 254 -4.85 28.94 -2.53
N GLU A 255 -6.02 28.85 -3.16
CA GLU A 255 -6.44 27.73 -4.03
C GLU A 255 -5.73 27.65 -5.39
N TYR A 256 -4.81 28.57 -5.68
CA TYR A 256 -4.24 28.77 -7.02
C TYR A 256 -2.76 28.40 -7.11
N VAL A 257 -2.29 27.59 -6.16
CA VAL A 257 -0.93 27.03 -6.12
C VAL A 257 -0.93 25.66 -6.80
N LEU A 258 -0.20 25.51 -7.89
CA LEU A 258 -0.02 24.22 -8.54
C LEU A 258 1.36 23.66 -8.16
N ALA A 259 1.40 22.69 -7.25
CA ALA A 259 2.68 22.07 -6.88
C ALA A 259 3.16 21.11 -7.98
N TYR A 260 4.40 21.27 -8.45
CA TYR A 260 5.08 20.24 -9.23
C TYR A 260 5.86 19.32 -8.26
N ASP A 261 5.10 18.44 -7.61
CA ASP A 261 5.55 17.62 -6.49
C ASP A 261 4.86 16.25 -6.51
N ASN A 262 5.36 15.29 -5.73
CA ASN A 262 4.85 13.92 -5.68
C ASN A 262 3.35 13.84 -5.32
N ILE A 263 2.84 14.80 -4.53
CA ILE A 263 1.42 14.87 -4.15
C ILE A 263 0.49 15.13 -5.35
N ASN A 264 0.94 15.95 -6.31
CA ASN A 264 0.20 16.23 -7.55
C ASN A 264 0.11 14.99 -8.43
N GLU A 265 1.20 14.23 -8.55
CA GLU A 265 1.21 12.97 -9.30
C GLU A 265 0.29 11.92 -8.69
N CYS A 266 0.27 11.83 -7.36
CA CYS A 266 -0.66 10.93 -6.66
C CYS A 266 -2.12 11.35 -6.89
N TYR A 267 -2.43 12.65 -6.76
CA TYR A 267 -3.77 13.15 -7.06
C TYR A 267 -4.19 12.90 -8.52
N ARG A 268 -3.28 13.04 -9.49
CA ARG A 268 -3.55 12.72 -10.91
C ARG A 268 -3.95 11.25 -11.10
N ARG A 269 -3.24 10.32 -10.46
CA ARG A 269 -3.59 8.88 -10.52
C ARG A 269 -4.91 8.60 -9.83
N LEU A 270 -5.16 9.22 -8.67
CA LEU A 270 -6.43 9.13 -7.95
C LEU A 270 -7.60 9.62 -8.83
N TYR A 271 -7.49 10.81 -9.43
CA TYR A 271 -8.51 11.37 -10.30
C TYR A 271 -8.73 10.55 -11.57
N ARG A 272 -7.66 10.01 -12.17
CA ARG A 272 -7.78 9.11 -13.32
C ARG A 272 -8.61 7.88 -12.96
N ASN A 273 -8.29 7.21 -11.86
CA ASN A 273 -9.07 6.07 -11.39
C ASN A 273 -10.53 6.42 -11.10
N TYR A 274 -10.80 7.62 -10.58
CA TYR A 274 -12.17 8.14 -10.41
C TYR A 274 -12.89 8.26 -11.77
N MET A 275 -12.27 8.89 -12.77
CA MET A 275 -12.86 9.07 -14.11
C MET A 275 -13.10 7.74 -14.84
N GLU A 276 -12.18 6.79 -14.70
CA GLU A 276 -12.28 5.43 -15.25
C GLU A 276 -13.26 4.55 -14.47
N LYS A 277 -13.83 5.05 -13.37
CA LYS A 277 -14.67 4.29 -12.44
C LYS A 277 -13.97 3.07 -11.83
N ASN A 278 -12.63 3.09 -11.80
CA ASN A 278 -11.78 2.08 -11.19
C ASN A 278 -11.72 2.28 -9.67
N LEU A 279 -12.73 1.76 -8.97
CA LEU A 279 -12.86 1.91 -7.52
C LEU A 279 -11.68 1.34 -6.73
N TYR A 280 -11.12 0.20 -7.15
CA TYR A 280 -9.95 -0.39 -6.49
C TYR A 280 -8.74 0.54 -6.59
N GLY A 281 -8.39 0.99 -7.80
CA GLY A 281 -7.26 1.90 -8.01
C GLY A 281 -7.44 3.24 -7.27
N TYR A 282 -8.67 3.76 -7.25
CA TYR A 282 -9.02 4.98 -6.53
C TYR A 282 -8.71 4.86 -5.02
N LEU A 283 -9.22 3.81 -4.36
CA LEU A 283 -9.03 3.63 -2.92
C LEU A 283 -7.57 3.32 -2.55
N MET A 284 -6.84 2.60 -3.40
CA MET A 284 -5.41 2.37 -3.22
C MET A 284 -4.62 3.69 -3.25
N GLU A 285 -4.85 4.55 -4.26
CA GLU A 285 -4.20 5.85 -4.34
C GLU A 285 -4.61 6.76 -3.17
N LEU A 286 -5.87 6.71 -2.73
CA LEU A 286 -6.35 7.47 -1.57
C LEU A 286 -5.63 7.07 -0.27
N TYR A 287 -5.39 5.77 -0.07
CA TYR A 287 -4.59 5.28 1.06
C TYR A 287 -3.16 5.84 1.04
N TYR A 288 -2.46 5.67 -0.08
CA TYR A 288 -1.08 6.15 -0.21
C TYR A 288 -0.99 7.67 -0.13
N TYR A 289 -1.99 8.37 -0.67
CA TYR A 289 -2.10 9.82 -0.54
C TYR A 289 -2.14 10.26 0.93
N ASN A 290 -2.94 9.60 1.76
CA ASN A 290 -3.10 9.95 3.17
C ASN A 290 -1.85 9.66 4.00
N ILE A 291 -1.11 8.59 3.69
CA ILE A 291 0.10 8.20 4.43
C ILE A 291 1.31 9.02 3.98
N ASN A 292 1.59 9.03 2.67
CA ASN A 292 2.84 9.57 2.13
C ASN A 292 2.89 11.10 2.21
N PHE A 293 1.74 11.77 2.23
CA PHE A 293 1.67 13.23 2.17
C PHE A 293 1.06 13.87 3.43
N CYS A 294 0.94 13.14 4.54
CA CYS A 294 0.41 13.67 5.80
C CYS A 294 1.13 14.95 6.28
N GLN A 295 2.43 15.08 6.01
CA GLN A 295 3.26 16.24 6.37
C GLN A 295 3.53 17.19 5.18
N ASN A 296 2.97 16.93 4.00
CA ASN A 296 3.19 17.78 2.84
C ASN A 296 2.41 19.10 2.99
N ARG A 297 3.08 20.25 2.84
CA ARG A 297 2.47 21.58 2.99
C ARG A 297 1.29 21.86 2.06
N TYR A 298 1.20 21.16 0.93
CA TYR A 298 0.11 21.34 -0.04
C TYR A 298 -1.08 20.40 0.21
N LYS A 299 -0.99 19.43 1.13
CA LYS A 299 -2.06 18.43 1.34
C LYS A 299 -3.45 19.04 1.54
N LYS A 300 -3.55 20.10 2.34
CA LYS A 300 -4.81 20.81 2.59
C LYS A 300 -5.48 21.35 1.32
N LEU A 301 -4.69 21.72 0.30
CA LEU A 301 -5.22 22.14 -1.00
C LEU A 301 -5.83 20.95 -1.75
N TYR A 302 -5.08 19.85 -1.85
CA TYR A 302 -5.51 18.63 -2.53
C TYR A 302 -6.71 17.96 -1.86
N ASP A 303 -6.81 18.01 -0.53
CA ASP A 303 -7.96 17.51 0.23
C ASP A 303 -9.26 18.21 -0.22
N LYS A 304 -9.22 19.52 -0.50
CA LYS A 304 -10.38 20.25 -1.04
C LYS A 304 -10.79 19.77 -2.42
N HIS A 305 -9.83 19.38 -3.26
CA HIS A 305 -10.12 18.87 -4.60
C HIS A 305 -10.69 17.46 -4.57
N ILE A 306 -10.13 16.59 -3.71
CA ILE A 306 -10.68 15.25 -3.48
C ILE A 306 -12.10 15.34 -2.93
N ALA A 307 -12.37 16.25 -1.99
CA ALA A 307 -13.70 16.46 -1.42
C ALA A 307 -14.77 16.94 -2.43
N LYS A 308 -14.37 17.42 -3.62
CA LYS A 308 -15.30 17.78 -4.71
C LYS A 308 -15.70 16.58 -5.57
N LEU A 309 -15.00 15.44 -5.45
CA LEU A 309 -15.32 14.24 -6.20
C LEU A 309 -16.57 13.59 -5.59
N ASP A 310 -17.55 13.27 -6.44
CA ASP A 310 -18.73 12.51 -6.00
C ASP A 310 -18.35 11.03 -5.91
N GLU A 311 -17.84 10.61 -4.75
CA GLU A 311 -17.50 9.22 -4.51
C GLU A 311 -18.70 8.29 -4.70
N GLY A 312 -19.93 8.76 -4.45
CA GLY A 312 -21.16 8.02 -4.72
C GLY A 312 -21.32 7.64 -6.19
N ALA A 313 -20.78 8.43 -7.12
CA ALA A 313 -20.82 8.14 -8.55
C ALA A 313 -19.95 6.93 -8.95
N ILE A 314 -18.93 6.60 -8.16
CA ILE A 314 -18.05 5.44 -8.41
C ILE A 314 -18.29 4.28 -7.44
N ILE A 315 -18.87 4.50 -6.26
CA ILE A 315 -19.24 3.46 -5.29
C ILE A 315 -20.63 2.91 -5.64
N ILE A 316 -20.70 2.19 -6.75
CA ILE A 316 -21.92 1.53 -7.24
C ILE A 316 -21.70 0.01 -7.35
N SER A 317 -22.78 -0.79 -7.31
CA SER A 317 -22.71 -2.27 -7.23
C SER A 317 -21.75 -2.90 -8.26
N ASN A 318 -21.73 -2.40 -9.50
CA ASN A 318 -20.86 -2.94 -10.55
C ASN A 318 -19.38 -2.70 -10.27
N ASN A 319 -19.01 -1.49 -9.83
CA ASN A 319 -17.62 -1.14 -9.54
C ASN A 319 -17.15 -1.79 -8.25
N ILE A 320 -18.04 -1.93 -7.25
CA ILE A 320 -17.77 -2.72 -6.04
C ILE A 320 -17.47 -4.17 -6.43
N ARG A 321 -18.27 -4.78 -7.31
CA ARG A 321 -18.02 -6.15 -7.81
C ARG A 321 -16.63 -6.27 -8.45
N GLN A 322 -16.28 -5.35 -9.35
CA GLN A 322 -14.95 -5.34 -9.98
C GLN A 322 -13.82 -5.14 -8.95
N CYS A 323 -14.04 -4.29 -7.95
CA CYS A 323 -13.12 -4.10 -6.84
C CYS A 323 -12.91 -5.40 -6.05
N MET A 324 -13.98 -6.12 -5.71
CA MET A 324 -13.90 -7.41 -5.01
C MET A 324 -13.14 -8.46 -5.83
N THR A 325 -13.40 -8.56 -7.14
CA THR A 325 -12.65 -9.45 -8.03
C THR A 325 -11.15 -9.11 -8.03
N LYS A 326 -10.80 -7.82 -8.10
CA LYS A 326 -9.40 -7.41 -8.09
C LYS A 326 -8.73 -7.68 -6.74
N LEU A 327 -9.44 -7.47 -5.64
CA LEU A 327 -8.97 -7.82 -4.30
C LEU A 327 -8.71 -9.32 -4.14
N ASP A 328 -9.60 -10.18 -4.65
CA ASP A 328 -9.43 -11.64 -4.57
C ASP A 328 -8.14 -12.10 -5.30
N ILE A 329 -7.87 -11.54 -6.49
CA ILE A 329 -6.64 -11.80 -7.25
C ILE A 329 -5.40 -11.36 -6.46
N VAL A 330 -5.41 -10.13 -5.93
CA VAL A 330 -4.26 -9.57 -5.18
C VAL A 330 -4.00 -10.36 -3.90
N ILE A 331 -5.05 -10.80 -3.20
CA ILE A 331 -4.91 -11.63 -2.01
C ILE A 331 -4.32 -13.00 -2.37
N ALA A 332 -4.74 -13.60 -3.48
CA ALA A 332 -4.22 -14.89 -3.96
C ALA A 332 -2.72 -14.83 -4.35
N GLU A 333 -2.24 -13.70 -4.84
CA GLU A 333 -0.82 -13.47 -5.19
C GLU A 333 0.11 -13.34 -3.97
N LYS A 334 -0.44 -13.25 -2.74
CA LYS A 334 0.29 -13.22 -1.45
C LYS A 334 1.37 -12.13 -1.30
N SER A 335 1.43 -11.14 -2.19
CA SER A 335 2.44 -10.07 -2.22
C SER A 335 1.79 -8.68 -2.14
N TYR A 336 1.13 -8.39 -1.02
CA TYR A 336 0.36 -7.15 -0.85
C TYR A 336 0.58 -6.47 0.51
N GLU A 337 0.36 -5.16 0.55
CA GLU A 337 0.39 -4.37 1.79
C GLU A 337 -0.92 -4.55 2.57
N ARG A 338 -0.88 -5.38 3.62
CA ARG A 338 -2.06 -5.79 4.41
C ARG A 338 -2.85 -4.61 4.98
N LYS A 339 -2.16 -3.55 5.42
CA LYS A 339 -2.78 -2.32 5.96
C LYS A 339 -3.57 -1.54 4.89
N CYS A 340 -3.08 -1.54 3.65
CA CYS A 340 -3.77 -0.93 2.52
C CYS A 340 -5.06 -1.68 2.20
N LEU A 341 -5.02 -3.01 2.12
CA LEU A 341 -6.24 -3.80 1.87
C LEU A 341 -7.27 -3.67 3.00
N LYS A 342 -6.80 -3.62 4.25
CA LYS A 342 -7.69 -3.33 5.40
C LYS A 342 -8.38 -1.97 5.22
N PHE A 343 -7.65 -0.93 4.83
CA PHE A 343 -8.23 0.38 4.56
C PHE A 343 -9.32 0.30 3.48
N VAL A 344 -9.04 -0.33 2.34
CA VAL A 344 -10.01 -0.48 1.23
C VAL A 344 -11.30 -1.16 1.69
N LEU A 345 -11.17 -2.26 2.44
CA LEU A 345 -12.32 -3.02 2.92
C LEU A 345 -13.12 -2.27 4.00
N ASP A 346 -12.45 -1.61 4.93
CA ASP A 346 -13.11 -0.81 5.96
C ASP A 346 -13.82 0.41 5.33
N TYR A 347 -13.23 1.02 4.30
CA TYR A 347 -13.82 2.14 3.56
C TYR A 347 -15.16 1.74 2.91
N LEU A 348 -15.24 0.53 2.37
CA LEU A 348 -16.41 0.05 1.62
C LEU A 348 -17.51 -0.55 2.51
N GLU A 349 -17.27 -0.80 3.80
CA GLU A 349 -18.18 -1.58 4.64
C GLU A 349 -19.60 -1.01 4.69
N GLN A 350 -19.74 0.29 4.98
CA GLN A 350 -21.05 0.94 5.07
C GLN A 350 -21.80 0.92 3.73
N HIS A 351 -21.09 1.12 2.62
CA HIS A 351 -21.67 1.09 1.28
C HIS A 351 -22.12 -0.32 0.89
N ILE A 352 -21.37 -1.34 1.30
CA ILE A 352 -21.70 -2.75 1.06
C ILE A 352 -22.92 -3.16 1.88
N GLU A 353 -22.98 -2.77 3.16
CA GLU A 353 -24.14 -3.00 4.02
C GLU A 353 -25.43 -2.35 3.48
N ALA A 354 -25.30 -1.20 2.81
CA ALA A 354 -26.41 -0.48 2.18
C ALA A 354 -26.87 -1.07 0.83
N LEU A 355 -26.17 -2.05 0.24
CA LEU A 355 -26.55 -2.64 -1.04
C LEU A 355 -27.93 -3.33 -0.96
N PRO A 356 -28.72 -3.38 -2.05
CA PRO A 356 -29.98 -4.11 -2.07
C PRO A 356 -29.79 -5.64 -2.02
N ALA A 357 -30.81 -6.39 -1.59
CA ALA A 357 -30.73 -7.86 -1.41
C ALA A 357 -30.28 -8.64 -2.67
N LYS A 358 -30.56 -8.12 -3.87
CA LYS A 358 -30.07 -8.70 -5.13
C LYS A 358 -28.54 -8.79 -5.25
N ASP A 359 -27.82 -7.99 -4.48
CA ASP A 359 -26.36 -7.92 -4.45
C ASP A 359 -25.74 -8.68 -3.25
N ASN A 360 -26.50 -9.58 -2.62
CA ASN A 360 -26.03 -10.39 -1.48
C ASN A 360 -24.73 -11.16 -1.77
N LEU A 361 -24.53 -11.65 -3.00
CA LEU A 361 -23.30 -12.36 -3.39
C LEU A 361 -22.06 -11.44 -3.29
N ILE A 362 -22.20 -10.16 -3.63
CA ILE A 362 -21.12 -9.17 -3.47
C ILE A 362 -20.81 -8.98 -1.98
N ARG A 363 -21.83 -8.89 -1.12
CA ARG A 363 -21.62 -8.79 0.35
C ARG A 363 -20.94 -10.05 0.91
N GLN A 364 -21.33 -11.23 0.44
CA GLN A 364 -20.72 -12.49 0.85
C GLN A 364 -19.23 -12.52 0.45
N GLN A 365 -18.90 -12.16 -0.78
CA GLN A 365 -17.51 -12.07 -1.26
C GLN A 365 -16.71 -11.04 -0.45
N PHE A 366 -17.29 -9.87 -0.15
CA PHE A 366 -16.67 -8.85 0.70
C PHE A 366 -16.30 -9.40 2.08
N TYR A 367 -17.23 -10.06 2.78
CA TYR A 367 -16.94 -10.62 4.09
C TYR A 367 -15.87 -11.71 4.03
N TYR A 368 -15.84 -12.53 2.98
CA TYR A 368 -14.78 -13.52 2.78
C TYR A 368 -13.39 -12.86 2.61
N LEU A 369 -13.29 -11.82 1.78
CA LEU A 369 -12.03 -11.07 1.58
C LEU A 369 -11.59 -10.38 2.88
N LYS A 370 -12.54 -9.84 3.64
CA LYS A 370 -12.30 -9.23 4.95
C LYS A 370 -11.80 -10.24 5.98
N MET A 371 -12.37 -11.44 6.02
CA MET A 371 -11.84 -12.54 6.84
C MET A 371 -10.39 -12.90 6.45
N SER A 372 -10.08 -12.97 5.15
CA SER A 372 -8.72 -13.26 4.68
C SER A 372 -7.71 -12.23 5.20
N VAL A 373 -8.02 -10.93 5.08
CA VAL A 373 -7.15 -9.85 5.56
C VAL A 373 -7.01 -9.87 7.08
N TYR A 374 -8.11 -10.07 7.83
CA TYR A 374 -8.07 -10.15 9.29
C TYR A 374 -7.28 -11.34 9.80
N ASN A 375 -7.38 -12.50 9.16
CA ASN A 375 -6.57 -13.67 9.52
C ASN A 375 -5.07 -13.37 9.37
N HIS A 376 -4.67 -12.70 8.28
CA HIS A 376 -3.27 -12.30 8.06
C HIS A 376 -2.78 -11.17 8.99
N LEU A 377 -3.69 -10.39 9.59
CA LEU A 377 -3.37 -9.35 10.56
C LEU A 377 -3.47 -9.83 12.02
N GLY A 378 -3.90 -11.08 12.25
CA GLY A 378 -4.13 -11.60 13.59
C GLY A 378 -5.34 -11.00 14.31
N ASP A 379 -6.27 -10.35 13.60
CA ASP A 379 -7.52 -9.82 14.17
C ASP A 379 -8.60 -10.90 14.24
N PHE A 380 -8.42 -11.83 15.18
CA PHE A 380 -9.33 -12.97 15.32
C PHE A 380 -10.74 -12.55 15.77
N LYS A 381 -10.85 -11.50 16.62
CA LYS A 381 -12.15 -11.00 17.08
C LYS A 381 -12.95 -10.39 15.92
N GLY A 382 -12.31 -9.55 15.10
CA GLY A 382 -12.91 -8.99 13.89
C GLY A 382 -13.28 -10.08 12.88
N ASN A 383 -12.45 -11.11 12.74
CA ASN A 383 -12.71 -12.23 11.84
C ASN A 383 -13.95 -13.04 12.26
N LEU A 384 -14.07 -13.40 13.56
CA LEU A 384 -15.25 -14.12 14.08
C LEU A 384 -16.55 -13.34 13.86
N MET A 385 -16.54 -12.01 14.05
CA MET A 385 -17.72 -11.16 13.78
C MET A 385 -18.05 -11.13 12.28
N THR A 386 -17.03 -11.05 11.43
CA THR A 386 -17.19 -11.02 9.97
C THR A 386 -17.74 -12.35 9.44
N TYR A 387 -17.30 -13.49 9.98
CA TYR A 387 -17.84 -14.81 9.63
C TYR A 387 -19.33 -14.94 9.94
N LYS A 388 -19.79 -14.42 11.08
CA LYS A 388 -21.23 -14.42 11.42
C LYS A 388 -22.05 -13.64 10.39
N LYS A 389 -21.59 -12.44 10.00
CA LYS A 389 -22.23 -11.65 8.94
C LYS A 389 -22.25 -12.41 7.61
N LEU A 390 -21.15 -13.11 7.26
CA LEU A 390 -21.07 -13.94 6.06
C LEU A 390 -22.08 -15.10 6.10
N ASP A 391 -22.16 -15.85 7.21
CA ASP A 391 -23.07 -16.99 7.35
C ASP A 391 -24.54 -16.56 7.25
N GLU A 392 -24.90 -15.44 7.88
CA GLU A 392 -26.25 -14.86 7.79
C GLU A 392 -26.64 -14.48 6.36
N VAL A 393 -25.76 -13.78 5.62
CA VAL A 393 -26.01 -13.43 4.22
C VAL A 393 -26.05 -14.66 3.32
N SER A 394 -25.20 -15.66 3.59
CA SER A 394 -25.12 -16.90 2.80
C SER A 394 -26.42 -17.71 2.81
N LYS A 395 -27.21 -17.63 3.90
CA LYS A 395 -28.53 -18.29 4.02
C LYS A 395 -29.57 -17.76 3.03
N GLN A 396 -29.33 -16.59 2.46
CA GLN A 396 -30.24 -15.92 1.52
C GLN A 396 -29.84 -16.12 0.06
N ILE A 397 -28.76 -16.88 -0.23
CA ILE A 397 -28.23 -17.06 -1.59
C ILE A 397 -28.18 -18.55 -1.93
N ASN A 398 -28.90 -18.92 -2.98
CA ASN A 398 -28.89 -20.28 -3.53
C ASN A 398 -28.17 -20.29 -4.89
N SER A 399 -26.83 -20.26 -4.88
CA SER A 399 -25.99 -20.40 -6.07
C SER A 399 -24.74 -21.22 -5.77
N LEU A 400 -24.14 -21.83 -6.79
CA LEU A 400 -22.91 -22.61 -6.64
C LEU A 400 -21.74 -21.74 -6.16
N GLU A 401 -21.66 -20.49 -6.62
CA GLU A 401 -20.66 -19.53 -6.19
C GLU A 401 -20.77 -19.21 -4.70
N SER A 402 -22.01 -19.12 -4.17
CA SER A 402 -22.24 -18.93 -2.74
C SER A 402 -21.83 -20.15 -1.91
N ILE A 403 -22.03 -21.36 -2.44
CA ILE A 403 -21.61 -22.59 -1.76
C ILE A 403 -20.07 -22.63 -1.69
N ASP A 404 -19.38 -22.36 -2.80
CA ASP A 404 -17.91 -22.31 -2.84
C ASP A 404 -17.36 -21.24 -1.87
N LEU A 405 -17.87 -20.01 -1.91
CA LEU A 405 -17.47 -18.94 -0.99
C LEU A 405 -17.68 -19.32 0.48
N ARG A 406 -18.79 -20.00 0.79
CA ARG A 406 -19.09 -20.47 2.14
C ARG A 406 -18.12 -21.55 2.60
N LEU A 407 -17.74 -22.47 1.73
CA LEU A 407 -16.71 -23.48 2.03
C LEU A 407 -15.35 -22.84 2.28
N ARG A 408 -14.93 -21.89 1.43
CA ARG A 408 -13.69 -21.14 1.63
C ARG A 408 -13.72 -20.33 2.94
N ALA A 409 -14.82 -19.67 3.24
CA ALA A 409 -15.00 -18.92 4.49
C ALA A 409 -14.99 -19.83 5.72
N ARG A 410 -15.61 -21.02 5.65
CA ARG A 410 -15.58 -22.02 6.74
C ARG A 410 -14.18 -22.53 7.03
N LYS A 411 -13.36 -22.77 6.00
CA LYS A 411 -11.93 -23.12 6.19
C LYS A 411 -11.17 -22.00 6.91
N LEU A 412 -11.37 -20.74 6.49
CA LEU A 412 -10.77 -19.58 7.17
C LEU A 412 -11.26 -19.42 8.61
N TYR A 413 -12.54 -19.68 8.86
CA TYR A 413 -13.10 -19.70 10.21
C TYR A 413 -12.45 -20.79 11.07
N ALA A 414 -12.27 -22.01 10.54
CA ALA A 414 -11.60 -23.08 11.25
C ALA A 414 -10.15 -22.71 11.63
N VAL A 415 -9.41 -22.08 10.71
CA VAL A 415 -8.06 -21.54 10.98
C VAL A 415 -8.09 -20.45 12.06
N THR A 416 -9.05 -19.53 12.00
CA THR A 416 -9.24 -18.47 13.01
C THR A 416 -9.51 -19.05 14.39
N CYS A 417 -10.37 -20.07 14.47
CA CYS A 417 -10.66 -20.80 15.69
C CYS A 417 -9.40 -21.48 16.21
N SER A 418 -8.64 -22.19 15.37
CA SER A 418 -7.38 -22.82 15.74
C SER A 418 -6.36 -21.82 16.31
N ASN A 419 -6.16 -20.69 15.64
CA ASN A 419 -5.25 -19.64 16.10
C ASN A 419 -5.74 -18.96 17.40
N SER A 420 -7.05 -19.05 17.68
CA SER A 420 -7.67 -18.59 18.94
C SER A 420 -7.83 -19.71 19.97
N PHE A 421 -7.18 -20.86 19.76
CA PHE A 421 -7.22 -22.07 20.59
C PHE A 421 -8.59 -22.77 20.66
N GLN A 422 -9.58 -22.34 19.87
CA GLN A 422 -10.94 -22.91 19.75
C GLN A 422 -10.96 -24.20 18.93
N PHE A 423 -10.20 -25.22 19.34
CA PHE A 423 -10.00 -26.44 18.56
C PHE A 423 -11.28 -27.26 18.34
N ARG A 424 -12.25 -27.20 19.27
CA ARG A 424 -13.55 -27.86 19.10
C ARG A 424 -14.39 -27.21 18.01
N ASP A 425 -14.41 -25.87 17.98
CA ASP A 425 -15.15 -25.12 16.95
C ASP A 425 -14.46 -25.23 15.59
N ALA A 426 -13.11 -25.28 15.58
CA ALA A 426 -12.33 -25.56 14.39
C ALA A 426 -12.62 -26.96 13.83
N LEU A 427 -12.72 -27.97 14.71
CA LEU A 427 -13.06 -29.34 14.35
C LEU A 427 -14.49 -29.44 13.79
N SER A 428 -15.48 -28.83 14.46
CA SER A 428 -16.85 -28.82 13.95
C SER A 428 -16.93 -28.15 12.56
N ALA A 429 -16.22 -27.04 12.36
CA ALA A 429 -16.21 -26.36 11.06
C ALA A 429 -15.54 -27.18 9.96
N ILE A 430 -14.46 -27.91 10.27
CA ILE A 430 -13.77 -28.74 9.27
C ILE A 430 -14.55 -30.01 8.94
N ASP A 431 -15.19 -30.65 9.92
CA ASP A 431 -16.03 -31.84 9.70
C ASP A 431 -17.21 -31.52 8.78
N ASP A 432 -17.92 -30.42 9.03
CA ASP A 432 -18.98 -29.95 8.13
C ASP A 432 -18.45 -29.68 6.72
N THR A 433 -17.24 -29.11 6.60
CA THR A 433 -16.63 -28.79 5.31
C THR A 433 -16.24 -30.05 4.54
N ILE A 434 -15.73 -31.09 5.24
CA ILE A 434 -15.44 -32.40 4.66
C ILE A 434 -16.73 -33.04 4.14
N ALA A 435 -17.78 -33.09 4.96
CA ALA A 435 -19.06 -33.68 4.57
C ALA A 435 -19.65 -33.02 3.31
N ILE A 436 -19.64 -31.69 3.24
CA ILE A 436 -20.13 -30.97 2.05
C ILE A 436 -19.21 -31.24 0.84
N HIS A 437 -17.90 -31.31 1.02
CA HIS A 437 -16.97 -31.59 -0.08
C HIS A 437 -17.16 -33.01 -0.63
N GLU A 438 -17.39 -34.00 0.23
CA GLU A 438 -17.75 -35.38 -0.15
C GLU A 438 -19.07 -35.43 -0.94
N GLU A 439 -20.09 -34.71 -0.48
CA GLU A 439 -21.37 -34.60 -1.20
C GLU A 439 -21.20 -33.98 -2.59
N LEU A 440 -20.42 -32.90 -2.70
CA LEU A 440 -20.13 -32.24 -3.98
C LEU A 440 -19.37 -33.18 -4.93
N GLN A 441 -18.39 -33.91 -4.43
CA GLN A 441 -17.65 -34.88 -5.24
C GLN A 441 -18.52 -36.03 -5.73
N SER A 442 -19.38 -36.56 -4.86
CA SER A 442 -20.34 -37.59 -5.24
C SER A 442 -21.27 -37.09 -6.34
N LEU A 443 -21.78 -35.86 -6.22
CA LEU A 443 -22.63 -35.24 -7.23
C LEU A 443 -21.90 -35.06 -8.57
N VAL A 444 -20.65 -34.57 -8.55
CA VAL A 444 -19.82 -34.41 -9.75
C VAL A 444 -19.57 -35.76 -10.43
N LYS A 445 -19.26 -36.80 -9.65
CA LYS A 445 -19.06 -38.15 -10.18
C LYS A 445 -20.32 -38.68 -10.84
N ASN A 446 -21.47 -38.58 -10.18
CA ASN A 446 -22.75 -39.04 -10.72
C ASN A 446 -23.12 -38.30 -12.02
N ILE A 447 -22.88 -36.99 -12.10
CA ILE A 447 -23.11 -36.20 -13.32
C ILE A 447 -22.16 -36.64 -14.43
N GLY A 448 -20.88 -36.87 -14.12
CA GLY A 448 -19.89 -37.34 -15.09
C GLY A 448 -20.24 -38.71 -15.67
N GLU A 449 -20.64 -39.66 -14.81
CA GLU A 449 -21.12 -40.98 -15.22
C GLU A 449 -22.36 -40.88 -16.11
N MET A 450 -23.31 -39.99 -15.79
CA MET A 450 -24.51 -39.75 -16.60
C MET A 450 -24.22 -39.12 -17.97
N LEU A 451 -23.23 -38.24 -18.07
CA LEU A 451 -22.96 -37.46 -19.29
C LEU A 451 -21.99 -38.15 -20.26
N PHE A 452 -21.09 -38.99 -19.75
CA PHE A 452 -19.97 -39.51 -20.53
C PHE A 452 -19.89 -41.04 -20.59
N ASP A 453 -20.78 -41.79 -19.91
CA ASP A 453 -20.82 -43.27 -19.91
C ASP A 453 -19.47 -43.94 -19.57
N GLU A 454 -18.56 -43.17 -18.95
CA GLU A 454 -17.25 -43.61 -18.48
C GLU A 454 -17.19 -43.42 -16.96
N ALA A 455 -16.81 -44.49 -16.25
CA ALA A 455 -16.49 -44.39 -14.84
C ALA A 455 -15.27 -43.46 -14.69
N LEU A 456 -15.49 -42.25 -14.14
CA LEU A 456 -14.41 -41.36 -13.73
C LEU A 456 -13.46 -42.15 -12.82
N ASP A 457 -12.21 -42.30 -13.28
CA ASP A 457 -11.20 -43.12 -12.62
C ASP A 457 -11.03 -42.69 -11.16
N SER A 458 -11.16 -43.64 -10.24
CA SER A 458 -11.15 -43.44 -8.79
C SER A 458 -9.77 -43.05 -8.22
N SER A 459 -8.76 -42.91 -9.08
CA SER A 459 -7.38 -42.55 -8.75
C SER A 459 -7.15 -41.03 -8.58
N PHE A 460 -8.20 -40.27 -8.28
CA PHE A 460 -8.12 -38.82 -8.19
C PHE A 460 -7.38 -38.37 -6.92
N SER A 461 -6.17 -37.86 -7.09
CA SER A 461 -5.47 -37.07 -6.06
C SER A 461 -6.30 -35.82 -5.77
N ASP A 462 -7.09 -35.85 -4.69
CA ASP A 462 -7.79 -34.67 -4.20
C ASP A 462 -6.99 -33.96 -3.11
N VAL A 463 -6.09 -33.10 -3.57
CA VAL A 463 -5.25 -32.25 -2.72
C VAL A 463 -6.10 -31.43 -1.74
N GLU A 464 -7.31 -31.00 -2.12
CA GLU A 464 -8.15 -30.20 -1.25
C GLU A 464 -8.71 -31.04 -0.10
N MET A 465 -9.22 -32.23 -0.38
CA MET A 465 -9.60 -33.19 0.66
C MET A 465 -8.41 -33.53 1.55
N GLY A 466 -7.22 -33.72 0.98
CA GLY A 466 -5.98 -33.90 1.73
C GLY A 466 -5.72 -32.76 2.73
N LYS A 467 -5.87 -31.50 2.32
CA LYS A 467 -5.73 -30.34 3.23
C LYS A 467 -6.78 -30.31 4.33
N LEU A 468 -8.02 -30.71 4.03
CA LEU A 468 -9.09 -30.79 5.02
C LEU A 468 -8.77 -31.84 6.09
N TYR A 469 -8.37 -33.06 5.69
CA TYR A 469 -7.95 -34.12 6.61
C TYR A 469 -6.69 -33.75 7.39
N SER A 470 -5.73 -33.05 6.76
CA SER A 470 -4.52 -32.55 7.44
C SER A 470 -4.87 -31.53 8.52
N SER A 471 -5.84 -30.65 8.27
CA SER A 471 -6.35 -29.68 9.25
C SER A 471 -7.12 -30.38 10.37
N LYS A 472 -7.99 -31.33 10.03
CA LYS A 472 -8.72 -32.17 10.99
C LYS A 472 -7.77 -32.93 11.91
N GLY A 473 -6.73 -33.55 11.36
CA GLY A 473 -5.69 -34.24 12.11
C GLY A 473 -4.99 -33.31 13.12
N GLN A 474 -4.66 -32.07 12.70
CA GLN A 474 -4.09 -31.08 13.62
C GLN A 474 -5.03 -30.75 14.78
N TYR A 475 -6.31 -30.44 14.50
CA TYR A 475 -7.28 -30.08 15.53
C TYR A 475 -7.56 -31.24 16.50
N LEU A 476 -7.71 -32.46 15.98
CA LEU A 476 -7.85 -33.68 16.78
C LEU A 476 -6.61 -33.91 17.65
N SER A 477 -5.42 -33.66 17.11
CA SER A 477 -4.18 -33.80 17.88
C SER A 477 -4.09 -32.79 19.03
N PHE A 478 -4.51 -31.54 18.81
CA PHE A 478 -4.63 -30.55 19.90
C PHE A 478 -5.64 -30.94 20.98
N LEU A 479 -6.65 -31.74 20.62
CA LEU A 479 -7.62 -32.31 21.54
C LEU A 479 -7.17 -33.64 22.15
N ASN A 480 -5.95 -34.09 21.86
CA ASN A 480 -5.39 -35.39 22.26
C ASN A 480 -6.28 -36.58 21.83
N ASN A 481 -6.89 -36.50 20.64
CA ASN A 481 -7.70 -37.58 20.08
C ASN A 481 -6.85 -38.49 19.17
N GLU A 482 -6.95 -39.80 19.36
CA GLU A 482 -6.21 -40.82 18.59
C GLU A 482 -6.60 -40.87 17.11
N GLU A 483 -7.82 -40.43 16.75
CA GLU A 483 -8.29 -40.34 15.36
C GLU A 483 -7.42 -39.41 14.48
N ALA A 484 -6.64 -38.52 15.11
CA ALA A 484 -5.70 -37.65 14.40
C ALA A 484 -4.72 -38.43 13.52
N TYR A 485 -4.25 -39.59 14.01
CA TYR A 485 -3.29 -40.43 13.30
C TYR A 485 -3.83 -40.90 11.94
N GLU A 486 -5.06 -41.44 11.92
CA GLU A 486 -5.68 -41.91 10.68
C GLU A 486 -5.97 -40.73 9.74
N CYS A 487 -6.40 -39.58 10.28
CA CYS A 487 -6.61 -38.37 9.48
C CYS A 487 -5.34 -37.90 8.76
N PHE A 488 -4.18 -37.93 9.43
CA PHE A 488 -2.91 -37.56 8.79
C PHE A 488 -2.52 -38.52 7.67
N TYR A 489 -2.72 -39.82 7.85
CA TYR A 489 -2.43 -40.79 6.81
C TYR A 489 -3.37 -40.66 5.63
N SER A 490 -4.68 -40.51 5.87
CA SER A 490 -5.65 -40.20 4.80
C SER A 490 -5.26 -38.93 4.05
N ALA A 491 -4.84 -37.88 4.76
CA ALA A 491 -4.37 -36.64 4.14
C ALA A 491 -3.15 -36.86 3.22
N ILE A 492 -2.16 -37.61 3.69
CA ILE A 492 -0.95 -37.95 2.92
C ILE A 492 -1.32 -38.74 1.66
N ASP A 493 -2.25 -39.69 1.77
CA ASP A 493 -2.71 -40.53 0.66
C ASP A 493 -3.47 -39.68 -0.39
N TYR A 494 -4.38 -38.78 0.05
CA TYR A 494 -5.12 -37.86 -0.84
C TYR A 494 -4.21 -36.88 -1.60
N MET A 495 -3.13 -36.41 -0.97
CA MET A 495 -2.23 -35.42 -1.57
C MET A 495 -1.36 -35.98 -2.70
N GLY A 496 -1.16 -37.29 -2.77
CA GLY A 496 -0.42 -37.96 -3.85
C GLY A 496 0.93 -37.30 -4.14
N LEU A 497 1.06 -36.72 -5.35
CA LEU A 497 2.29 -36.10 -5.85
C LEU A 497 2.52 -34.64 -5.38
N ASP A 498 1.58 -34.02 -4.65
CA ASP A 498 1.75 -32.68 -4.10
C ASP A 498 2.75 -32.70 -2.94
N THR A 499 4.03 -32.59 -3.31
CA THR A 499 5.14 -32.76 -2.37
C THR A 499 5.13 -31.68 -1.28
N ALA A 500 4.68 -30.46 -1.57
CA ALA A 500 4.71 -29.36 -0.60
C ALA A 500 3.69 -29.58 0.52
N ASN A 501 2.41 -29.79 0.17
CA ASN A 501 1.35 -30.02 1.16
C ASN A 501 1.57 -31.36 1.89
N ARG A 502 2.09 -32.37 1.20
CA ARG A 502 2.41 -33.67 1.78
C ARG A 502 3.52 -33.58 2.82
N LEU A 503 4.64 -32.91 2.52
CA LEU A 503 5.73 -32.70 3.49
C LEU A 503 5.27 -31.90 4.72
N GLN A 504 4.40 -30.91 4.52
CA GLN A 504 3.81 -30.16 5.64
C GLN A 504 2.96 -31.07 6.53
N THR A 505 2.12 -31.92 5.93
CA THR A 505 1.29 -32.89 6.66
C THR A 505 2.13 -33.92 7.40
N ILE A 506 3.22 -34.41 6.79
CA ILE A 506 4.17 -35.30 7.46
C ILE A 506 4.79 -34.60 8.67
N SER A 507 5.16 -33.32 8.57
CA SER A 507 5.64 -32.54 9.73
C SER A 507 4.64 -32.55 10.89
N TYR A 508 3.35 -32.35 10.62
CA TYR A 508 2.30 -32.40 11.65
C TYR A 508 2.16 -33.79 12.26
N LEU A 509 2.20 -34.84 11.44
CA LEU A 509 2.23 -36.22 11.92
C LEU A 509 3.44 -36.47 12.83
N MET A 510 4.63 -35.97 12.49
CA MET A 510 5.83 -36.11 13.33
C MET A 510 5.64 -35.45 14.70
N HIS A 511 5.05 -34.25 14.76
CA HIS A 511 4.72 -33.62 16.04
C HIS A 511 3.67 -34.42 16.83
N HIS A 512 2.70 -35.04 16.16
CA HIS A 512 1.71 -35.90 16.80
C HIS A 512 2.34 -37.15 17.39
N LEU A 513 3.18 -37.83 16.62
CA LEU A 513 3.92 -39.01 17.07
C LEU A 513 4.89 -38.69 18.22
N ALA A 514 5.47 -37.48 18.25
CA ALA A 514 6.34 -37.06 19.34
C ALA A 514 5.60 -37.03 20.69
N MET A 515 4.33 -36.63 20.70
CA MET A 515 3.54 -36.47 21.93
C MET A 515 2.59 -37.63 22.23
N SER A 516 2.34 -38.51 21.26
CA SER A 516 1.45 -39.66 21.46
C SER A 516 2.16 -40.80 22.18
N ASN A 517 1.41 -41.58 22.96
CA ASN A 517 1.90 -42.83 23.55
C ASN A 517 1.88 -44.02 22.56
N ARG A 518 1.52 -43.78 21.30
CA ARG A 518 1.38 -44.82 20.27
C ARG A 518 2.74 -45.41 19.91
N HIS A 519 2.79 -46.72 19.67
CA HIS A 519 3.97 -47.39 19.14
C HIS A 519 4.30 -46.88 17.72
N ILE A 520 5.58 -46.55 17.47
CA ILE A 520 6.06 -46.13 16.15
C ILE A 520 6.19 -47.36 15.24
N SER A 521 5.26 -47.48 14.28
CA SER A 521 5.17 -48.59 13.34
C SER A 521 6.28 -48.55 12.28
N GLN A 522 6.39 -49.62 11.49
CA GLN A 522 7.29 -49.65 10.34
C GLN A 522 6.94 -48.56 9.30
N LYS A 523 5.64 -48.34 9.04
CA LYS A 523 5.15 -47.29 8.13
C LYS A 523 5.54 -45.88 8.62
N ASP A 524 5.53 -45.65 9.93
CA ASP A 524 5.98 -44.38 10.52
C ASP A 524 7.49 -44.17 10.29
N ARG A 525 8.29 -45.22 10.50
CA ARG A 525 9.75 -45.16 10.29
C ARG A 525 10.11 -44.88 8.83
N GLU A 526 9.38 -45.47 7.89
CA GLU A 526 9.56 -45.21 6.46
C GLU A 526 9.27 -43.74 6.11
N LEU A 527 8.18 -43.16 6.62
CA LEU A 527 7.90 -41.73 6.47
C LEU A 527 8.94 -40.84 7.16
N MET A 528 9.46 -41.24 8.32
CA MET A 528 10.53 -40.51 9.02
C MET A 528 11.81 -40.48 8.18
N ILE A 529 12.20 -41.62 7.58
CA ILE A 529 13.36 -41.72 6.68
C ILE A 529 13.15 -40.81 5.47
N GLU A 530 11.96 -40.85 4.88
CA GLU A 530 11.61 -39.99 3.74
C GLU A 530 11.72 -38.50 4.11
N TYR A 531 11.17 -38.11 5.26
CA TYR A 531 11.07 -36.72 5.67
C TYR A 531 12.39 -36.15 6.17
N PHE A 532 13.11 -36.87 7.04
CA PHE A 532 14.38 -36.43 7.63
C PHE A 532 15.60 -36.79 6.78
N GLY A 533 15.43 -37.68 5.79
CA GLY A 533 16.46 -38.12 4.85
C GLY A 533 17.35 -39.25 5.35
N CYS A 534 17.29 -39.63 6.63
CA CYS A 534 18.07 -40.73 7.21
C CYS A 534 17.23 -41.51 8.24
N GLY A 535 17.59 -42.76 8.48
CA GLY A 535 16.89 -43.64 9.44
C GLY A 535 17.39 -43.60 10.88
N ASN A 536 18.34 -42.70 11.20
CA ASN A 536 18.90 -42.56 12.54
C ASN A 536 19.26 -41.10 12.84
N PHE A 537 19.49 -40.82 14.12
CA PHE A 537 19.80 -39.48 14.61
C PHE A 537 21.05 -38.89 13.95
N SER A 538 22.16 -39.64 13.97
CA SER A 538 23.46 -39.13 13.53
C SER A 538 23.46 -38.72 12.06
N GLY A 539 22.84 -39.50 11.17
CA GLY A 539 22.75 -39.17 9.75
C GLY A 539 21.95 -37.89 9.48
N SER A 540 20.76 -37.78 10.09
CA SER A 540 19.91 -36.58 9.94
C SER A 540 20.51 -35.35 10.60
N MET A 541 21.14 -35.49 11.77
CA MET A 541 21.81 -34.36 12.45
C MET A 541 23.01 -33.87 11.65
N GLN A 542 23.82 -34.78 11.11
CA GLN A 542 24.96 -34.42 10.26
C GLN A 542 24.51 -33.61 9.03
N ARG A 543 23.38 -33.98 8.40
CA ARG A 543 22.78 -33.19 7.31
C ARG A 543 22.46 -31.75 7.74
N PHE A 544 21.82 -31.54 8.90
CA PHE A 544 21.54 -30.18 9.40
C PHE A 544 22.80 -29.38 9.74
N ILE A 545 23.86 -30.06 10.19
CA ILE A 545 25.18 -29.44 10.43
C ILE A 545 25.82 -29.01 9.10
N GLU A 546 25.66 -29.78 8.02
CA GLU A 546 26.25 -29.51 6.71
C GLU A 546 25.55 -28.41 5.90
N LEU A 547 24.25 -28.17 6.12
CA LEU A 547 23.52 -27.07 5.48
C LEU A 547 24.19 -25.72 5.77
N ASP A 548 24.25 -24.83 4.79
CA ASP A 548 24.67 -23.45 5.08
C ASP A 548 23.64 -22.73 5.96
N SER A 549 24.03 -21.61 6.57
CA SER A 549 23.16 -20.90 7.52
C SER A 549 21.91 -20.32 6.85
N ALA A 550 21.96 -19.97 5.56
CA ALA A 550 20.82 -19.42 4.84
C ALA A 550 19.80 -20.52 4.48
N GLN A 551 20.28 -21.68 4.04
CA GLN A 551 19.50 -22.88 3.78
C GLN A 551 18.83 -23.40 5.05
N LEU A 552 19.52 -23.37 6.18
CA LEU A 552 18.93 -23.80 7.45
C LEU A 552 17.77 -22.88 7.91
N MET A 553 17.84 -21.60 7.53
CA MET A 553 16.88 -20.57 7.94
C MET A 553 15.62 -20.52 7.05
N ILE A 554 15.58 -21.22 5.90
CA ILE A 554 14.37 -21.24 5.08
C ILE A 554 13.25 -22.02 5.80
N PRO A 555 11.96 -21.62 5.64
CA PRO A 555 10.88 -22.25 6.41
C PRO A 555 10.80 -23.78 6.28
N PRO A 556 10.88 -24.40 5.08
CA PRO A 556 10.82 -25.86 4.97
C PRO A 556 11.86 -26.62 5.82
N GLU A 557 13.10 -26.15 5.88
CA GLU A 557 14.19 -26.83 6.62
C GLU A 557 14.10 -26.56 8.13
N SER A 558 13.76 -25.33 8.53
CA SER A 558 13.58 -25.00 9.95
C SER A 558 12.40 -25.75 10.59
N PHE A 559 11.25 -25.87 9.91
CA PHE A 559 10.14 -26.71 10.38
C PHE A 559 10.52 -28.19 10.47
N ARG A 560 11.26 -28.71 9.49
CA ARG A 560 11.76 -30.10 9.53
C ARG A 560 12.70 -30.33 10.71
N LEU A 561 13.62 -29.40 10.96
CA LEU A 561 14.53 -29.44 12.11
C LEU A 561 13.75 -29.40 13.44
N PHE A 562 12.74 -28.55 13.54
CA PHE A 562 11.88 -28.48 14.73
C PHE A 562 11.20 -29.83 14.99
N ALA A 563 10.55 -30.42 13.99
CA ALA A 563 9.91 -31.74 14.11
C ALA A 563 10.91 -32.83 14.51
N PHE A 564 12.13 -32.80 13.92
CA PHE A 564 13.21 -33.73 14.24
C PHE A 564 13.63 -33.64 15.71
N LEU A 565 14.01 -32.45 16.18
CA LEU A 565 14.46 -32.24 17.56
C LEU A 565 13.40 -32.64 18.57
N LYS A 566 12.14 -32.23 18.35
CA LYS A 566 11.02 -32.59 19.23
C LYS A 566 10.81 -34.09 19.31
N LEU A 567 10.78 -34.78 18.17
CA LEU A 567 10.56 -36.22 18.12
C LEU A 567 11.63 -36.98 18.91
N TYR A 568 12.91 -36.61 18.73
CA TYR A 568 14.01 -37.23 19.47
C TYR A 568 14.01 -36.86 20.96
N LEU A 569 13.63 -35.63 21.31
CA LEU A 569 13.49 -35.22 22.71
C LEU A 569 12.45 -36.06 23.45
N MET A 570 11.31 -36.32 22.81
CA MET A 570 10.16 -36.96 23.46
C MET A 570 10.14 -38.48 23.33
N ARG A 571 10.62 -39.05 22.21
CA ARG A 571 10.48 -40.49 21.90
C ARG A 571 11.79 -41.26 21.86
N PHE A 572 12.88 -40.63 21.43
CA PHE A 572 14.14 -41.31 21.11
C PHE A 572 15.35 -40.72 21.84
N ARG A 573 15.14 -40.26 23.07
CA ARG A 573 16.19 -39.59 23.86
C ARG A 573 17.44 -40.44 24.08
N ASN A 574 17.30 -41.76 24.09
CA ASN A 574 18.39 -42.69 24.27
C ASN A 574 19.21 -42.93 22.99
N GLU A 575 18.74 -42.45 21.83
CA GLU A 575 19.40 -42.59 20.53
C GLU A 575 20.23 -41.34 20.15
N LEU A 576 20.34 -40.38 21.06
CA LEU A 576 21.04 -39.12 20.83
C LEU A 576 22.55 -39.30 20.80
N ASP A 577 23.17 -38.75 19.77
CA ASP A 577 24.60 -38.49 19.70
C ASP A 577 24.88 -37.09 20.25
N MET A 578 25.31 -37.01 21.51
CA MET A 578 25.53 -35.73 22.18
C MET A 578 26.66 -34.91 21.55
N ASP A 579 27.68 -35.55 20.96
CA ASP A 579 28.78 -34.84 20.31
C ASP A 579 28.30 -34.10 19.06
N LEU A 580 27.42 -34.73 18.28
CA LEU A 580 26.78 -34.08 17.12
C LEU A 580 25.80 -32.98 17.55
N LEU A 581 25.01 -33.22 18.60
CA LEU A 581 24.10 -32.21 19.14
C LEU A 581 24.86 -30.98 19.66
N ASP A 582 26.00 -31.16 20.31
CA ASP A 582 26.89 -30.10 20.78
C ASP A 582 27.48 -29.30 19.61
N LYS A 583 27.95 -30.00 18.57
CA LYS A 583 28.47 -29.37 17.35
C LYS A 583 27.39 -28.52 16.67
N PHE A 584 26.16 -29.05 16.59
CA PHE A 584 25.03 -28.31 16.05
C PHE A 584 24.66 -27.10 16.91
N THR A 585 24.56 -27.26 18.23
CA THR A 585 24.23 -26.18 19.17
C THR A 585 25.25 -25.04 19.10
N LYS A 586 26.54 -25.36 19.02
CA LYS A 586 27.61 -24.35 18.81
C LYS A 586 27.45 -23.60 17.49
N LYS A 587 27.07 -24.29 16.40
CA LYS A 587 26.76 -23.65 15.11
C LYS A 587 25.60 -22.66 15.26
N ILE A 588 24.51 -23.05 15.93
CA ILE A 588 23.33 -22.20 16.12
C ILE A 588 23.62 -20.97 16.98
N LEU A 589 24.39 -21.11 18.06
CA LEU A 589 24.75 -20.00 18.94
C LEU A 589 25.60 -18.92 18.25
N ASN A 590 26.25 -19.24 17.13
CA ASN A 590 27.00 -18.29 16.31
C ASN A 590 26.13 -17.53 15.29
N LEU A 591 24.83 -17.82 15.20
CA LEU A 591 23.91 -17.17 14.27
C LEU A 591 23.29 -15.91 14.89
N GLU A 592 23.03 -14.90 14.06
CA GLU A 592 22.37 -13.66 14.48
C GLU A 592 20.88 -13.92 14.75
N ILE A 593 20.46 -13.81 16.01
CA ILE A 593 19.05 -13.98 16.45
C ILE A 593 18.08 -13.09 15.65
N LYS A 594 18.50 -11.87 15.25
CA LYS A 594 17.66 -10.94 14.49
C LYS A 594 17.19 -11.47 13.13
N ARG A 595 17.83 -12.53 12.62
CA ARG A 595 17.46 -13.18 11.34
C ARG A 595 16.58 -14.40 11.52
N MET A 596 16.27 -14.78 12.76
CA MET A 596 15.46 -15.95 13.09
C MET A 596 13.99 -15.56 13.15
N GLU A 597 13.16 -16.28 12.41
CA GLU A 597 11.69 -16.20 12.43
C GLU A 597 11.09 -17.52 12.92
N HIS A 598 9.77 -17.59 13.14
CA HIS A 598 9.11 -18.84 13.49
C HIS A 598 9.47 -19.97 12.49
N PRO A 599 9.90 -21.17 12.93
CA PRO A 599 9.78 -21.75 14.28
C PRO A 599 11.07 -21.76 15.13
N TRP A 600 12.01 -20.83 14.92
CA TRP A 600 13.32 -20.86 15.59
C TRP A 600 13.27 -20.73 17.11
N GLU A 601 12.28 -20.05 17.66
CA GLU A 601 12.04 -20.03 19.11
C GLU A 601 11.76 -21.42 19.67
N LEU A 602 11.06 -22.29 18.91
CA LEU A 602 10.73 -23.65 19.31
C LEU A 602 11.94 -24.58 19.16
N ILE A 603 12.76 -24.36 18.13
CA ILE A 603 14.04 -25.04 17.94
C ILE A 603 14.97 -24.76 19.13
N LEU A 604 15.17 -23.49 19.47
CA LEU A 604 16.01 -23.07 20.58
C LEU A 604 15.45 -23.56 21.94
N PHE A 605 14.13 -23.55 22.11
CA PHE A 605 13.49 -24.13 23.29
C PHE A 605 13.79 -25.63 23.44
N ASN A 606 13.62 -26.40 22.36
CA ASN A 606 13.89 -27.84 22.34
C ASN A 606 15.37 -28.15 22.59
N LEU A 607 16.29 -27.39 21.99
CA LEU A 607 17.72 -27.46 22.31
C LEU A 607 17.95 -27.21 23.81
N GLY A 608 17.36 -26.15 24.37
CA GLY A 608 17.44 -25.85 25.79
C GLY A 608 16.96 -27.02 26.68
N LYS A 609 15.94 -27.76 26.26
CA LYS A 609 15.42 -28.94 26.99
C LYS A 609 16.37 -30.14 26.95
N PHE A 610 17.12 -30.35 25.86
CA PHE A 610 18.17 -31.38 25.83
C PHE A 610 19.23 -31.12 26.90
N TYR A 611 19.64 -29.85 27.06
CA TYR A 611 20.66 -29.40 28.01
C TYR A 611 20.13 -29.06 29.41
N PHE A 612 18.98 -29.58 29.85
CA PHE A 612 18.38 -29.22 31.14
C PHE A 612 19.30 -29.43 32.37
N LYS A 613 20.32 -30.29 32.25
CA LYS A 613 21.36 -30.52 33.28
C LYS A 613 22.48 -29.47 33.25
N GLU A 614 22.69 -28.80 32.11
CA GLU A 614 23.62 -27.69 31.91
C GLU A 614 22.85 -26.38 31.98
N ILE A 615 22.53 -25.96 33.21
CA ILE A 615 21.59 -24.88 33.51
C ILE A 615 21.90 -23.58 32.74
N ASP A 616 23.18 -23.20 32.63
CA ASP A 616 23.58 -21.95 31.96
C ASP A 616 23.37 -22.00 30.44
N LEU A 617 23.73 -23.11 29.80
CA LEU A 617 23.51 -23.31 28.37
C LEU A 617 22.00 -23.40 28.05
N SER A 618 21.27 -24.19 28.84
CA SER A 618 19.81 -24.32 28.74
C SER A 618 19.10 -22.97 28.83
N ARG A 619 19.45 -22.15 29.84
CA ARG A 619 18.92 -20.80 30.01
C ARG A 619 19.30 -19.88 28.86
N THR A 620 20.52 -19.97 28.36
CA THR A 620 20.98 -19.15 27.22
C THR A 620 20.12 -19.40 25.99
N LEU A 621 19.87 -20.67 25.65
CA LEU A 621 19.04 -21.07 24.53
C LEU A 621 17.58 -20.64 24.71
N MET A 622 16.99 -20.87 25.89
CA MET A 622 15.61 -20.46 26.17
C MET A 622 15.41 -18.94 26.19
N LYS A 623 16.41 -18.17 26.65
CA LYS A 623 16.37 -16.69 26.57
C LYS A 623 16.46 -16.20 25.13
N ALA A 624 17.29 -16.84 24.31
CA ALA A 624 17.34 -16.56 22.87
C ALA A 624 15.98 -16.84 22.21
N ALA A 625 15.32 -17.96 22.55
CA ALA A 625 13.96 -18.25 22.10
C ALA A 625 12.96 -17.16 22.49
N CYS A 626 12.93 -16.73 23.76
CA CYS A 626 12.08 -15.63 24.23
C CYS A 626 12.33 -14.32 23.47
N SER A 627 13.56 -14.03 23.07
CA SER A 627 13.89 -12.80 22.36
C SER A 627 13.30 -12.73 20.95
N ILE A 628 13.13 -13.88 20.28
CA ILE A 628 12.43 -13.99 18.99
C ILE A 628 10.93 -13.68 19.18
N CYS A 629 10.32 -14.18 20.27
CA CYS A 629 8.92 -13.94 20.59
C CYS A 629 8.59 -12.49 21.00
N ASN A 630 9.57 -11.68 21.41
CA ASN A 630 9.36 -10.32 21.92
C ASN A 630 9.43 -9.21 20.85
N ASN A 631 9.36 -9.54 19.56
CA ASN A 631 9.35 -8.53 18.49
C ASN A 631 8.03 -7.73 18.49
N ALA A 632 8.10 -6.41 18.26
CA ALA A 632 6.96 -5.49 18.32
C ALA A 632 5.87 -5.76 17.27
N GLU A 633 6.18 -6.56 16.25
CA GLU A 633 5.26 -6.95 15.18
C GLU A 633 4.59 -8.31 15.41
N ASN A 634 4.90 -9.01 16.51
CA ASN A 634 4.40 -10.36 16.76
C ASN A 634 2.91 -10.37 17.14
N ASP A 635 2.20 -11.37 16.60
CA ASP A 635 0.80 -11.61 16.90
C ASP A 635 0.57 -12.21 18.31
N LEU A 636 -0.70 -12.32 18.69
CA LEU A 636 -1.14 -12.87 19.98
C LEU A 636 -0.50 -14.24 20.30
N THR A 637 -0.36 -15.09 19.28
CA THR A 637 0.15 -16.45 19.42
C THR A 637 1.64 -16.45 19.74
N MET A 638 2.44 -15.65 19.04
CA MET A 638 3.87 -15.54 19.29
C MET A 638 4.18 -14.95 20.67
N GLU A 639 3.41 -13.94 21.12
CA GLU A 639 3.57 -13.38 22.46
C GLU A 639 3.24 -14.42 23.54
N LEU A 640 2.17 -15.21 23.34
CA LEU A 640 1.79 -16.30 24.25
C LEU A 640 2.89 -17.38 24.33
N ILE A 641 3.44 -17.83 23.20
CA ILE A 641 4.56 -18.79 23.16
C ILE A 641 5.74 -18.27 23.97
N GLY A 642 6.11 -17.00 23.77
CA GLY A 642 7.20 -16.36 24.52
C GLY A 642 6.96 -16.38 26.03
N LYS A 643 5.73 -16.10 26.48
CA LYS A 643 5.38 -16.20 27.91
C LYS A 643 5.48 -17.63 28.43
N MET A 644 5.09 -18.63 27.65
CA MET A 644 5.18 -20.05 28.04
C MET A 644 6.63 -20.55 28.11
N ILE A 645 7.49 -20.13 27.18
CA ILE A 645 8.93 -20.38 27.23
C ILE A 645 9.55 -19.71 28.46
N MET A 646 9.14 -18.48 28.78
CA MET A 646 9.63 -17.75 29.96
C MET A 646 9.27 -18.47 31.27
N VAL A 647 8.05 -19.00 31.39
CA VAL A 647 7.64 -19.82 32.54
C VAL A 647 8.55 -21.04 32.68
N ASN A 648 8.92 -21.68 31.58
CA ASN A 648 9.84 -22.83 31.59
C ASN A 648 11.30 -22.45 31.89
N CYS A 649 11.75 -21.26 31.47
CA CYS A 649 13.12 -20.79 31.67
C CYS A 649 13.39 -20.36 33.12
N GLU A 650 12.45 -19.61 33.69
CA GLU A 650 12.61 -18.97 35.00
C GLU A 650 11.97 -19.79 36.15
N ALA A 651 10.95 -20.61 35.83
CA ALA A 651 10.29 -21.55 36.74
C ALA A 651 9.95 -20.98 38.13
N ASN A 652 9.38 -19.77 38.15
CA ASN A 652 9.06 -19.06 39.40
C ASN A 652 7.74 -18.26 39.30
N ASP A 653 7.21 -17.84 40.46
CA ASP A 653 5.93 -17.13 40.55
C ASP A 653 5.89 -15.81 39.75
N LYS A 654 7.03 -15.12 39.59
CA LYS A 654 7.10 -13.90 38.79
C LYS A 654 6.79 -14.17 37.32
N SER A 655 7.34 -15.26 36.78
CA SER A 655 7.09 -15.68 35.40
C SER A 655 5.63 -16.11 35.18
N ILE A 656 5.05 -16.84 36.15
CA ILE A 656 3.63 -17.25 36.13
C ILE A 656 2.72 -16.03 36.20
N LYS A 657 3.00 -15.09 37.09
CA LYS A 657 2.24 -13.84 37.18
C LYS A 657 2.28 -13.07 35.87
N SER A 658 3.44 -12.94 35.23
CA SER A 658 3.53 -12.28 33.93
C SER A 658 2.72 -13.00 32.84
N PHE A 659 2.62 -14.32 32.89
CA PHE A 659 1.77 -15.10 31.98
C PHE A 659 0.28 -14.82 32.25
N CYS A 660 -0.15 -14.83 33.51
CA CYS A 660 -1.53 -14.51 33.89
C CYS A 660 -1.91 -13.06 33.55
N ASP A 661 -1.05 -12.08 33.82
CA ASP A 661 -1.26 -10.67 33.49
C ASP A 661 -1.49 -10.49 31.97
N PHE A 662 -0.73 -11.20 31.14
CA PHE A 662 -0.93 -11.22 29.69
C PHE A 662 -2.31 -11.80 29.31
N LEU A 663 -2.70 -12.92 29.89
CA LEU A 663 -4.01 -13.53 29.65
C LEU A 663 -5.20 -12.67 30.13
N GLN A 664 -4.98 -11.77 31.10
CA GLN A 664 -5.99 -10.82 31.56
C GLN A 664 -6.06 -9.53 30.72
N SER A 665 -5.09 -9.30 29.84
CA SER A 665 -5.10 -8.14 28.94
C SER A 665 -6.23 -8.21 27.89
N ASP A 666 -6.53 -7.07 27.27
CA ASP A 666 -7.52 -6.95 26.20
C ASP A 666 -7.15 -7.72 24.93
N LYS A 667 -5.88 -8.15 24.80
CA LYS A 667 -5.42 -8.96 23.66
C LYS A 667 -5.93 -10.40 23.73
N ALA A 668 -6.07 -10.96 24.92
CA ALA A 668 -6.49 -12.35 25.10
C ALA A 668 -8.02 -12.48 25.09
N THR A 669 -8.54 -13.48 24.37
CA THR A 669 -9.97 -13.76 24.36
C THR A 669 -10.40 -14.54 25.61
N ASP A 670 -11.70 -14.48 25.94
CA ASP A 670 -12.26 -15.30 27.03
C ASP A 670 -12.02 -16.80 26.83
N TYR A 671 -11.94 -17.22 25.56
CA TYR A 671 -11.62 -18.60 25.24
C TYR A 671 -10.20 -18.98 25.68
N ILE A 672 -9.20 -18.15 25.37
CA ILE A 672 -7.81 -18.41 25.78
C ILE A 672 -7.72 -18.46 27.31
N ARG A 673 -8.40 -17.55 28.02
CA ARG A 673 -8.47 -17.54 29.49
C ARG A 673 -9.06 -18.85 30.04
N THR A 674 -10.08 -19.37 29.38
CA THR A 674 -10.73 -20.64 29.73
C THR A 674 -9.83 -21.83 29.43
N TYR A 675 -9.18 -21.85 28.26
CA TYR A 675 -8.29 -22.92 27.81
C TYR A 675 -7.10 -23.13 28.76
N PHE A 676 -6.51 -22.05 29.26
CA PHE A 676 -5.42 -22.06 30.24
C PHE A 676 -5.89 -22.11 31.69
N GLU A 677 -7.20 -22.18 31.94
CA GLU A 677 -7.77 -22.30 33.28
C GLU A 677 -7.25 -21.20 34.24
N ILE A 678 -7.31 -19.93 33.79
CA ILE A 678 -6.66 -18.81 34.47
C ILE A 678 -7.05 -18.66 35.94
N SER A 679 -8.29 -19.00 36.29
CA SER A 679 -8.77 -18.99 37.68
C SER A 679 -7.98 -19.94 38.57
N LYS A 680 -7.59 -21.13 38.06
CA LYS A 680 -6.73 -22.08 38.78
C LYS A 680 -5.29 -21.57 38.86
N LEU A 681 -4.75 -20.99 37.79
CA LEU A 681 -3.38 -20.44 37.81
C LEU A 681 -3.22 -19.30 38.83
N MET A 682 -4.29 -18.53 39.06
CA MET A 682 -4.33 -17.45 40.04
C MET A 682 -4.62 -17.94 41.47
N ASP A 683 -4.99 -19.21 41.66
CA ASP A 683 -5.26 -19.77 42.99
C ASP A 683 -3.98 -19.82 43.83
N THR A 684 -4.03 -19.26 45.04
CA THR A 684 -2.91 -19.26 45.98
C THR A 684 -2.68 -20.63 46.63
N SER A 685 -3.62 -21.57 46.54
CA SER A 685 -3.45 -22.92 47.09
C SER A 685 -2.58 -23.83 46.22
N LEU A 686 -2.43 -23.53 44.92
CA LEU A 686 -1.55 -24.29 44.04
C LEU A 686 -0.09 -23.84 44.18
N THR A 687 0.80 -24.81 44.23
CA THR A 687 2.25 -24.59 44.20
C THR A 687 2.71 -24.07 42.83
N THR A 688 3.88 -23.44 42.79
CA THR A 688 4.54 -23.00 41.55
C THR A 688 4.69 -24.16 40.55
N GLU A 689 5.04 -25.35 41.03
CA GLU A 689 5.23 -26.55 40.20
C GLU A 689 3.93 -27.03 39.59
N GLU A 690 2.84 -27.10 40.36
CA GLU A 690 1.50 -27.46 39.85
C GLU A 690 1.01 -26.49 38.77
N LYS A 691 1.27 -25.19 38.95
CA LYS A 691 0.95 -24.16 37.96
C LYS A 691 1.77 -24.31 36.68
N ILE A 692 3.07 -24.56 36.80
CA ILE A 692 3.94 -24.84 35.64
C ILE A 692 3.47 -26.09 34.90
N ASN A 693 3.12 -27.15 35.62
CA ASN A 693 2.59 -28.38 35.04
C ASN A 693 1.25 -28.15 34.32
N LEU A 694 0.36 -27.33 34.89
CA LEU A 694 -0.88 -26.94 34.24
C LEU A 694 -0.62 -26.18 32.93
N ILE A 695 0.29 -25.20 32.92
CA ILE A 695 0.68 -24.47 31.70
C ILE A 695 1.30 -25.42 30.67
N ASN A 696 2.23 -26.28 31.09
CA ASN A 696 2.92 -27.23 30.22
C ASN A 696 1.98 -28.27 29.61
N SER A 697 0.91 -28.66 30.33
CA SER A 697 -0.12 -29.55 29.80
C SER A 697 -0.85 -28.98 28.57
N LYS A 698 -0.84 -27.65 28.41
CA LYS A 698 -1.42 -26.92 27.28
C LYS A 698 -0.36 -26.51 26.24
N PHE A 699 0.92 -26.72 26.51
CA PHE A 699 2.06 -26.39 25.63
C PHE A 699 2.52 -27.56 24.77
N THR A 700 1.76 -28.64 24.68
CA THR A 700 2.27 -29.93 24.23
C THR A 700 2.50 -30.03 22.72
N TYR A 701 1.45 -29.84 21.91
CA TYR A 701 1.45 -30.31 20.53
C TYR A 701 2.28 -29.45 19.57
N MET A 702 2.07 -28.13 19.57
CA MET A 702 2.79 -27.25 18.64
C MET A 702 4.13 -26.72 19.17
N TYR A 703 4.40 -26.83 20.48
CA TYR A 703 5.42 -25.94 21.08
C TYR A 703 6.45 -26.62 22.00
N CYS A 704 6.06 -27.70 22.70
CA CYS A 704 6.99 -28.47 23.53
C CYS A 704 8.02 -29.22 22.70
#